data_AF-A0A2D8ESF7-F1
#
_entry.id   AF-A0A2D8ESF7-F1
#
_cell.length_a   1.000
_cell.length_b   1.000
_cell.length_c   1.000
_cell.angle_alpha   90.00
_cell.angle_beta   90.00
_cell.angle_gamma   90.00
#
_symmetry.space_group_name_H-M   'P 1'
#
loop_
_entity.id
_entity.type
_entity.pdbx_description
1 polymer ?
#
loop_
_entity_poly.entity_id
_entity_poly.type
_entity_poly.pdbx_seq_one_letter_code
_entity_poly.pdbx_strand_id
1 'polypeptide(L)'
;MATIQNKSFKDQLLIIDTPQIGLKDRGNYPTTENNSIVNGTVVDFHPMVRDNWGTQDPLRGALGAYQTVYSSSAGPALVNYAGIVNRLRDGQKPGASDRGPGSVGPLRKQFQPSQGASSTSTNVVFDVDYPTSENPHGEENTLVANLNRSAWDSYYNVATAAGNSSNWLIQAGNFEGYLKGSITIVPAGTNPLQDATIYSGLLNEQALSRNYLDHTSLHYLMPIDKTVREAAGISTNIEPTYNFYVSAAPDYEDVIADPKVKEYLIPNGYYLEMEFRNTGSTFLAPYHGPAITMNGIVKDWFEVVASAQTATEKNVDSYYKLYSESMGAALNSLNATSTTSAFGGATNTLAVLEASNKDLAVLNSDLAVLKDGFLNTSILPFYNKITIAPDADSKVSGPNSQSFLRSIRNDPDTAQFLDLLQGYAISRYYDSMFTALNFTTREKVVTNEGGDFDFSSQEITYKGLFDLQNVISGQILEQNKWPNFINNKPAPFGIKLPVKFMKDYTREINQDPSVATEAAENVRLDYYPEDVPNELMSAYKRTLEQVFLNQTCHSETLLYIVEKYRVPKSFLGMSIAPVGGPAPQDELVQTFFFSPSSFADLNFYDTQIKYDQAYRYEFKKIALVFGNKYKYETVDEETFFSPGPAGIGGGQFSKRATVDYVNDLSVQAVVLPYTYGGIEAIVRDKPPVSPDISIYPLKGNDNQVIMLLSPSTGNYKDRPAAILEEDKSYIRLEYYSQTGELISYNDIRSDFAKLEYRSDDPVDRYELFKIDFEPESYEDFARGTLVSIDPDLGLTGYYKDSILPNRKYYYCARSIDVHANISNPTYIFEVELVNNDGQIFLRQNIFNFKQEKKPTYTKSGRRFIYVDPTFEQTALPQANFPEDPQSIDFPPPDNILGIADKKVWAKNFKLRITSKKTGKKIDLNLTFKNSGVTNPS
;
A
#
# COMPACT_ATOMS: atom_id res chain seq x y z
N MET A 1 -27.01 -19.67 -24.23
CA MET A 1 -26.03 -19.98 -23.17
C MET A 1 -26.10 -18.90 -22.09
N ALA A 2 -26.95 -19.10 -21.08
CA ALA A 2 -26.80 -18.37 -19.83
C ALA A 2 -25.59 -18.96 -19.11
N THR A 3 -24.72 -18.11 -18.57
CA THR A 3 -23.49 -18.44 -17.86
C THR A 3 -23.74 -19.57 -16.85
N ILE A 4 -23.35 -20.81 -17.19
CA ILE A 4 -23.51 -21.95 -16.29
C ILE A 4 -22.41 -21.83 -15.24
N GLN A 5 -22.72 -21.20 -14.11
CA GLN A 5 -21.95 -21.35 -12.90
C GLN A 5 -22.37 -22.66 -12.24
N ASN A 6 -21.45 -23.60 -12.14
CA ASN A 6 -21.67 -24.83 -11.40
C ASN A 6 -21.71 -24.47 -9.90
N LYS A 7 -22.90 -24.63 -9.26
CA LYS A 7 -23.14 -24.33 -7.84
C LYS A 7 -22.22 -25.06 -6.86
N SER A 8 -21.52 -26.09 -7.30
CA SER A 8 -20.54 -26.83 -6.48
C SER A 8 -19.25 -26.05 -6.22
N PHE A 9 -18.96 -25.02 -7.02
CA PHE A 9 -17.84 -24.11 -6.80
C PHE A 9 -18.39 -22.77 -6.28
N LYS A 10 -17.90 -22.30 -5.13
CA LYS A 10 -18.41 -21.10 -4.44
C LYS A 10 -18.13 -19.76 -5.16
N ASP A 11 -17.62 -19.79 -6.39
CA ASP A 11 -17.03 -18.66 -7.10
C ASP A 11 -18.01 -18.05 -8.14
N GLN A 12 -17.96 -16.72 -8.32
CA GLN A 12 -18.93 -15.96 -9.16
C GLN A 12 -18.24 -15.17 -10.28
N LEU A 13 -18.77 -15.27 -11.52
CA LEU A 13 -18.46 -14.36 -12.63
C LEU A 13 -19.34 -13.10 -12.53
N LEU A 14 -18.71 -11.92 -12.56
CA LEU A 14 -19.31 -10.59 -12.42
C LEU A 14 -18.93 -9.70 -13.61
N ILE A 15 -19.81 -8.79 -14.03
CA ILE A 15 -19.51 -7.76 -15.04
C ILE A 15 -19.00 -6.52 -14.32
N ILE A 16 -17.87 -5.96 -14.78
CA ILE A 16 -17.29 -4.72 -14.25
C ILE A 16 -18.19 -3.55 -14.64
N ASP A 17 -18.44 -2.62 -13.71
CA ASP A 17 -19.39 -1.50 -13.79
C ASP A 17 -20.87 -1.82 -13.46
N THR A 18 -21.09 -2.86 -12.63
CA THR A 18 -22.42 -3.16 -12.06
C THR A 18 -22.29 -3.69 -10.62
N PRO A 19 -22.90 -3.05 -9.60
CA PRO A 19 -23.22 -3.79 -8.39
C PRO A 19 -24.25 -4.88 -8.72
N GLN A 20 -24.30 -5.98 -7.96
CA GLN A 20 -25.35 -7.03 -8.11
C GLN A 20 -26.75 -6.51 -7.75
N ILE A 21 -27.17 -5.38 -8.29
CA ILE A 21 -28.50 -4.82 -8.11
C ILE A 21 -29.36 -5.37 -9.24
N GLY A 22 -29.95 -6.51 -8.95
CA GLY A 22 -31.10 -6.99 -9.69
C GLY A 22 -31.25 -8.49 -9.52
N LEU A 23 -32.40 -8.91 -9.01
CA LEU A 23 -32.91 -10.23 -9.35
C LEU A 23 -32.74 -10.40 -10.86
N LYS A 24 -32.08 -11.48 -11.26
CA LYS A 24 -32.39 -12.12 -12.53
C LYS A 24 -33.87 -12.45 -12.46
N ASP A 25 -34.74 -11.51 -12.81
CA ASP A 25 -36.18 -11.77 -12.86
C ASP A 25 -36.49 -12.50 -14.17
N ARG A 26 -35.92 -13.70 -14.26
CA ARG A 26 -36.61 -14.79 -14.92
C ARG A 26 -37.44 -15.40 -13.82
N GLY A 27 -38.72 -15.02 -13.79
CA GLY A 27 -39.70 -15.61 -12.90
C GLY A 27 -39.48 -17.11 -12.74
N ASN A 28 -39.27 -17.52 -11.50
CA ASN A 28 -39.26 -18.88 -10.96
C ASN A 28 -38.46 -19.97 -11.69
N TYR A 29 -37.43 -20.47 -10.98
CA TYR A 29 -36.96 -21.85 -11.12
C TYR A 29 -38.12 -22.87 -10.89
N PRO A 30 -38.06 -24.11 -11.42
CA PRO A 30 -36.88 -24.74 -12.00
C PRO A 30 -37.13 -25.49 -13.33
N THR A 31 -37.69 -24.89 -14.37
CA THR A 31 -37.59 -25.44 -15.74
C THR A 31 -37.90 -24.36 -16.75
N THR A 32 -36.90 -23.75 -17.37
CA THR A 32 -37.02 -23.30 -18.78
C THR A 32 -35.66 -22.88 -19.31
N GLU A 33 -35.30 -23.49 -20.43
CA GLU A 33 -34.39 -22.89 -21.40
C GLU A 33 -34.91 -21.50 -21.75
N ASN A 34 -34.03 -20.48 -21.79
CA ASN A 34 -34.10 -19.14 -22.41
C ASN A 34 -35.43 -18.50 -22.91
N ASN A 35 -36.58 -18.86 -22.37
CA ASN A 35 -37.89 -18.45 -22.84
C ASN A 35 -38.54 -17.54 -21.80
N SER A 36 -39.29 -16.54 -22.28
CA SER A 36 -40.09 -15.67 -21.42
C SER A 36 -41.51 -16.23 -21.34
N ILE A 37 -42.05 -16.48 -20.14
CA ILE A 37 -43.46 -16.87 -19.98
C ILE A 37 -44.30 -15.59 -19.80
N VAL A 38 -45.14 -15.28 -20.78
CA VAL A 38 -46.10 -14.17 -20.73
C VAL A 38 -47.50 -14.77 -20.74
N ASN A 39 -48.32 -14.46 -19.71
CA ASN A 39 -49.69 -14.96 -19.57
C ASN A 39 -49.85 -16.49 -19.76
N GLY A 40 -48.89 -17.27 -19.25
CA GLY A 40 -48.92 -18.74 -19.36
C GLY A 40 -48.47 -19.31 -20.71
N THR A 41 -48.07 -18.46 -21.66
CA THR A 41 -47.52 -18.88 -22.96
C THR A 41 -46.01 -18.66 -22.99
N VAL A 42 -45.27 -19.69 -23.40
CA VAL A 42 -43.81 -19.66 -23.54
C VAL A 42 -43.46 -18.92 -24.83
N VAL A 43 -42.70 -17.83 -24.73
CA VAL A 43 -42.17 -17.05 -25.86
C VAL A 43 -40.68 -17.31 -25.99
N ASP A 44 -40.29 -17.99 -27.07
CA ASP A 44 -38.89 -18.31 -27.42
C ASP A 44 -38.25 -17.09 -28.09
N PHE A 45 -37.64 -16.21 -27.31
CA PHE A 45 -36.96 -15.02 -27.85
C PHE A 45 -35.44 -15.16 -27.74
N HIS A 46 -34.71 -14.59 -28.70
CA HIS A 46 -33.25 -14.62 -28.64
C HIS A 46 -32.78 -13.86 -27.37
N PRO A 47 -31.98 -14.46 -26.49
CA PRO A 47 -31.68 -13.92 -25.16
C PRO A 47 -30.98 -12.56 -25.20
N MET A 48 -30.16 -12.30 -26.22
CA MET A 48 -29.44 -11.03 -26.38
C MET A 48 -30.33 -9.86 -26.84
N VAL A 49 -31.63 -10.09 -27.07
CA VAL A 49 -32.58 -9.08 -27.58
C VAL A 49 -33.45 -8.54 -26.43
N ARG A 50 -33.23 -8.99 -25.19
CA ARG A 50 -33.84 -8.37 -24.00
C ARG A 50 -32.89 -8.18 -22.84
N ASP A 51 -31.66 -8.68 -22.92
CA ASP A 51 -30.71 -8.57 -21.82
C ASP A 51 -29.79 -7.36 -22.05
N ASN A 52 -30.27 -6.14 -21.77
CA ASN A 52 -29.33 -5.18 -21.17
C ASN A 52 -28.84 -5.88 -19.90
N TRP A 53 -27.54 -6.16 -19.76
CA TRP A 53 -26.99 -6.87 -18.61
C TRP A 53 -27.00 -6.06 -17.30
N GLY A 54 -27.92 -5.11 -17.19
CA GLY A 54 -27.96 -4.12 -16.11
C GLY A 54 -26.80 -3.13 -16.19
N THR A 55 -26.16 -2.99 -17.36
CA THR A 55 -25.00 -2.13 -17.54
C THR A 55 -25.41 -0.67 -17.58
N GLN A 56 -24.51 0.20 -17.11
CA GLN A 56 -24.74 1.64 -17.10
C GLN A 56 -25.02 2.17 -18.51
N ASP A 57 -24.22 1.75 -19.50
CA ASP A 57 -24.42 1.99 -20.92
C ASP A 57 -25.09 0.76 -21.57
N PRO A 58 -26.35 0.87 -22.03
CA PRO A 58 -27.06 -0.23 -22.69
C PRO A 58 -26.42 -0.67 -24.01
N LEU A 59 -25.89 0.25 -24.82
CA LEU A 59 -25.28 -0.07 -26.12
C LEU A 59 -23.96 -0.81 -25.91
N ARG A 60 -23.08 -0.29 -25.04
CA ARG A 60 -21.85 -0.99 -24.64
C ARG A 60 -22.13 -2.37 -24.04
N GLY A 61 -23.23 -2.48 -23.30
CA GLY A 61 -23.75 -3.73 -22.75
C GLY A 61 -24.12 -4.74 -23.83
N ALA A 62 -25.01 -4.35 -24.75
CA ALA A 62 -25.44 -5.19 -25.86
C ALA A 62 -24.28 -5.70 -26.73
N LEU A 63 -23.18 -4.95 -26.80
CA LEU A 63 -21.98 -5.30 -27.57
C LEU A 63 -21.01 -6.26 -26.86
N GLY A 64 -21.24 -6.62 -25.60
CA GLY A 64 -20.22 -7.42 -24.91
C GLY A 64 -18.93 -6.68 -24.61
N ALA A 65 -18.95 -5.34 -24.59
CA ALA A 65 -17.75 -4.52 -24.51
C ALA A 65 -17.22 -4.35 -23.08
N TYR A 66 -17.94 -4.82 -22.06
CA TYR A 66 -17.49 -4.81 -20.66
C TYR A 66 -16.53 -5.95 -20.33
N GLN A 67 -15.61 -5.73 -19.40
CA GLN A 67 -14.78 -6.78 -18.83
C GLN A 67 -15.53 -7.54 -17.72
N THR A 68 -15.08 -8.75 -17.41
CA THR A 68 -15.67 -9.59 -16.36
C THR A 68 -14.62 -10.05 -15.37
N VAL A 69 -15.03 -10.19 -14.10
CA VAL A 69 -14.21 -10.64 -12.97
C VAL A 69 -14.73 -11.99 -12.47
N TYR A 70 -13.82 -12.92 -12.16
CA TYR A 70 -14.09 -14.16 -11.46
C TYR A 70 -13.69 -13.95 -10.01
N SER A 71 -14.66 -13.89 -9.13
CA SER A 71 -14.47 -13.82 -7.68
C SER A 71 -14.31 -15.22 -7.13
N SER A 72 -13.08 -15.55 -6.71
CA SER A 72 -12.74 -16.83 -6.09
C SER A 72 -12.43 -16.69 -4.61
N SER A 73 -12.27 -17.82 -3.91
CA SER A 73 -11.73 -17.83 -2.54
C SER A 73 -10.31 -17.23 -2.42
N ALA A 74 -9.57 -17.10 -3.53
CA ALA A 74 -8.25 -16.47 -3.59
C ALA A 74 -8.30 -14.98 -3.98
N GLY A 75 -9.51 -14.41 -4.17
CA GLY A 75 -9.71 -13.03 -4.60
C GLY A 75 -10.31 -12.90 -6.00
N PRO A 76 -10.69 -11.66 -6.39
CA PRO A 76 -11.21 -11.33 -7.72
C PRO A 76 -10.09 -11.24 -8.78
N ALA A 77 -10.28 -11.85 -9.95
CA ALA A 77 -9.35 -11.77 -11.08
C ALA A 77 -10.09 -11.62 -12.44
N LEU A 78 -9.48 -11.00 -13.45
CA LEU A 78 -10.02 -10.96 -14.81
C LEU A 78 -10.07 -12.36 -15.45
N VAL A 79 -11.01 -12.57 -16.37
CA VAL A 79 -11.42 -13.92 -16.79
C VAL A 79 -11.32 -14.15 -18.29
N ASN A 80 -10.83 -15.34 -18.66
CA ASN A 80 -11.11 -15.97 -19.95
C ASN A 80 -12.06 -17.16 -19.75
N TYR A 81 -13.36 -16.93 -19.97
CA TYR A 81 -14.39 -17.94 -19.78
C TYR A 81 -14.21 -19.16 -20.70
N ALA A 82 -13.76 -18.96 -21.94
CA ALA A 82 -13.53 -20.08 -22.87
C ALA A 82 -12.46 -21.04 -22.34
N GLY A 83 -11.39 -20.52 -21.73
CA GLY A 83 -10.35 -21.31 -21.08
C GLY A 83 -10.82 -22.05 -19.82
N ILE A 84 -11.75 -21.46 -19.06
CA ILE A 84 -12.37 -22.10 -17.89
C ILE A 84 -13.31 -23.22 -18.32
N VAL A 85 -14.19 -22.97 -19.29
CA VAL A 85 -15.15 -23.96 -19.79
C VAL A 85 -14.44 -25.17 -20.41
N ASN A 86 -13.37 -24.95 -21.18
CA ASN A 86 -12.58 -26.05 -21.73
C ASN A 86 -11.92 -26.88 -20.61
N ARG A 87 -11.30 -26.24 -19.62
CA ARG A 87 -10.73 -26.96 -18.46
C ARG A 87 -11.77 -27.74 -17.67
N LEU A 88 -12.94 -27.16 -17.42
CA LEU A 88 -14.06 -27.85 -16.75
C LEU A 88 -14.56 -29.04 -17.58
N ARG A 89 -14.66 -28.88 -18.91
CA ARG A 89 -15.04 -29.95 -19.84
C ARG A 89 -14.02 -31.08 -19.85
N ASP A 90 -12.74 -30.74 -19.69
CA ASP A 90 -11.62 -31.68 -19.64
C ASP A 90 -11.39 -32.24 -18.21
N GLY A 91 -12.30 -32.00 -17.27
CA GLY A 91 -12.22 -32.49 -15.88
C GLY A 91 -11.14 -31.81 -15.03
N GLN A 92 -10.53 -30.73 -15.52
CA GLN A 92 -9.49 -29.97 -14.84
C GLN A 92 -10.09 -28.89 -13.93
N LYS A 93 -9.34 -28.50 -12.89
CA LYS A 93 -9.74 -27.38 -12.03
C LYS A 93 -9.84 -26.08 -12.85
N PRO A 94 -10.89 -25.28 -12.66
CA PRO A 94 -11.01 -23.98 -13.30
C PRO A 94 -9.97 -23.04 -12.68
N GLY A 95 -8.81 -22.92 -13.31
CA GLY A 95 -7.86 -21.86 -12.97
C GLY A 95 -8.21 -20.61 -13.75
N ALA A 96 -8.45 -19.49 -13.07
CA ALA A 96 -8.25 -18.18 -13.71
C ALA A 96 -6.75 -18.09 -14.03
N SER A 97 -6.38 -18.00 -15.30
CA SER A 97 -4.97 -17.84 -15.69
C SER A 97 -4.81 -16.61 -16.54
N ASP A 98 -4.15 -15.60 -15.97
CA ASP A 98 -3.79 -14.33 -16.59
C ASP A 98 -2.60 -14.45 -17.57
N ARG A 99 -2.01 -15.66 -17.68
CA ARG A 99 -0.75 -15.87 -18.40
C ARG A 99 -0.99 -16.14 -19.89
N GLY A 100 -1.31 -15.11 -20.67
CA GLY A 100 -1.19 -15.16 -22.14
C GLY A 100 -1.84 -13.99 -22.91
N PRO A 101 -1.33 -13.62 -24.11
CA PRO A 101 -1.87 -12.53 -24.97
C PRO A 101 -3.33 -12.67 -25.45
N GLY A 102 -4.07 -13.69 -24.99
CA GLY A 102 -5.47 -13.94 -25.31
C GLY A 102 -6.31 -14.33 -24.09
N SER A 103 -5.80 -14.11 -22.87
CA SER A 103 -6.37 -14.61 -21.62
C SER A 103 -7.24 -13.60 -20.87
N VAL A 104 -7.33 -12.36 -21.35
CA VAL A 104 -8.15 -11.28 -20.77
C VAL A 104 -8.82 -10.52 -21.91
N GLY A 105 -10.13 -10.33 -21.84
CA GLY A 105 -10.85 -9.58 -22.88
C GLY A 105 -12.30 -9.27 -22.55
N PRO A 106 -12.93 -8.34 -23.29
CA PRO A 106 -14.33 -8.01 -23.10
C PRO A 106 -15.21 -9.25 -23.25
N LEU A 107 -16.37 -9.25 -22.60
CA LEU A 107 -17.34 -10.34 -22.57
C LEU A 107 -17.67 -10.88 -23.98
N ARG A 108 -17.66 -10.03 -25.02
CA ARG A 108 -17.83 -10.44 -26.43
C ARG A 108 -16.80 -11.45 -26.92
N LYS A 109 -15.56 -11.38 -26.45
CA LYS A 109 -14.47 -12.33 -26.79
C LYS A 109 -14.59 -13.65 -26.02
N GLN A 110 -15.47 -13.71 -25.02
CA GLN A 110 -15.65 -14.86 -24.15
C GLN A 110 -16.79 -15.78 -24.63
N PHE A 111 -17.67 -15.29 -25.51
CA PHE A 111 -18.74 -16.08 -26.12
C PHE A 111 -18.22 -16.80 -27.36
N GLN A 112 -18.08 -18.14 -27.27
CA GLN A 112 -17.88 -18.98 -28.45
C GLN A 112 -19.21 -19.26 -29.16
N PRO A 113 -19.19 -19.46 -30.49
CA PRO A 113 -20.38 -19.83 -31.23
C PRO A 113 -20.79 -21.28 -30.90
N SER A 114 -22.02 -21.64 -31.23
CA SER A 114 -22.52 -23.02 -31.18
C SER A 114 -21.72 -23.94 -32.12
N GLN A 115 -21.71 -25.26 -31.85
CA GLN A 115 -20.91 -26.22 -32.64
C GLN A 115 -21.23 -26.11 -34.14
N GLY A 116 -20.18 -25.93 -34.96
CA GLY A 116 -20.26 -25.91 -36.43
C GLY A 116 -19.99 -24.55 -37.08
N ALA A 117 -19.86 -23.45 -36.32
CA ALA A 117 -19.47 -22.15 -36.85
C ALA A 117 -17.95 -21.91 -36.78
N SER A 118 -17.41 -21.11 -37.71
CA SER A 118 -15.99 -20.76 -37.77
C SER A 118 -15.50 -20.06 -36.50
N SER A 119 -14.19 -20.14 -36.19
CA SER A 119 -13.55 -19.52 -35.02
C SER A 119 -13.66 -17.98 -34.91
N THR A 120 -14.29 -17.33 -35.88
CA THR A 120 -14.49 -15.88 -35.98
C THR A 120 -15.91 -15.39 -35.62
N SER A 121 -16.88 -16.28 -35.39
CA SER A 121 -18.27 -15.86 -35.10
C SER A 121 -18.53 -15.73 -33.58
N THR A 122 -19.04 -14.58 -33.15
CA THR A 122 -19.49 -14.31 -31.77
C THR A 122 -21.00 -14.57 -31.62
N ASN A 123 -21.52 -14.69 -30.40
CA ASN A 123 -22.98 -14.68 -30.15
C ASN A 123 -23.53 -13.27 -29.88
N VAL A 124 -22.74 -12.22 -30.15
CA VAL A 124 -23.15 -10.83 -30.01
C VAL A 124 -23.94 -10.44 -31.26
N VAL A 125 -25.19 -10.02 -31.06
CA VAL A 125 -26.16 -9.78 -32.14
C VAL A 125 -25.97 -8.42 -32.83
N PHE A 126 -25.12 -7.56 -32.29
CA PHE A 126 -24.72 -6.28 -32.88
C PHE A 126 -23.22 -6.24 -33.13
N ASP A 127 -22.84 -5.58 -34.21
CA ASP A 127 -21.50 -5.03 -34.38
C ASP A 127 -21.61 -3.52 -34.58
N VAL A 128 -20.54 -2.78 -34.28
CA VAL A 128 -20.51 -1.34 -34.49
C VAL A 128 -19.31 -1.00 -35.35
N ASP A 129 -19.59 -0.37 -36.49
CA ASP A 129 -18.54 0.32 -37.25
C ASP A 129 -18.35 1.71 -36.66
N TYR A 130 -17.10 2.01 -36.29
CA TYR A 130 -16.70 3.32 -35.79
C TYR A 130 -16.27 4.23 -36.95
N PRO A 131 -16.40 5.55 -36.82
CA PRO A 131 -15.89 6.47 -37.82
C PRO A 131 -14.38 6.33 -37.98
N THR A 132 -13.86 6.56 -39.20
CA THR A 132 -12.41 6.49 -39.49
C THR A 132 -11.59 7.52 -38.70
N SER A 133 -12.23 8.59 -38.25
CA SER A 133 -11.68 9.63 -37.38
C SER A 133 -12.84 10.32 -36.66
N GLU A 134 -12.73 10.56 -35.36
CA GLU A 134 -13.70 11.36 -34.61
C GLU A 134 -13.44 12.86 -34.76
N ASN A 135 -14.50 13.67 -34.74
CA ASN A 135 -14.37 15.12 -34.72
C ASN A 135 -13.76 15.56 -33.36
N PRO A 136 -12.70 16.37 -33.37
CA PRO A 136 -12.08 16.83 -32.14
C PRO A 136 -12.96 17.80 -31.32
N HIS A 137 -13.90 18.52 -31.94
CA HIS A 137 -14.79 19.52 -31.31
C HIS A 137 -16.05 18.97 -30.62
N GLY A 138 -16.26 17.64 -30.61
CA GLY A 138 -17.47 17.07 -30.02
C GLY A 138 -18.74 17.31 -30.86
N GLU A 139 -18.62 17.70 -32.12
CA GLU A 139 -19.75 17.68 -33.05
C GLU A 139 -20.13 16.24 -33.43
N GLU A 140 -21.41 16.03 -33.81
CA GLU A 140 -22.06 14.74 -34.09
C GLU A 140 -21.11 13.75 -34.81
N ASN A 141 -20.63 12.75 -34.07
CA ASN A 141 -19.98 11.58 -34.64
C ASN A 141 -21.02 10.50 -34.86
N THR A 142 -20.95 9.77 -35.96
CA THR A 142 -21.91 8.71 -36.25
C THR A 142 -21.24 7.35 -36.14
N LEU A 143 -21.79 6.48 -35.28
CA LEU A 143 -21.48 5.06 -35.28
C LEU A 143 -22.55 4.30 -36.06
N VAL A 144 -22.17 3.22 -36.74
CA VAL A 144 -23.11 2.39 -37.51
C VAL A 144 -23.30 1.07 -36.78
N ALA A 145 -24.45 0.89 -36.15
CA ALA A 145 -24.85 -0.36 -35.53
C ALA A 145 -25.40 -1.32 -36.60
N ASN A 146 -24.67 -2.42 -36.82
CA ASN A 146 -24.99 -3.46 -37.78
C ASN A 146 -25.59 -4.68 -37.07
N LEU A 147 -26.65 -5.25 -37.65
CA LEU A 147 -27.17 -6.54 -37.21
C LEU A 147 -26.21 -7.67 -37.63
N ASN A 148 -25.64 -8.38 -36.65
CA ASN A 148 -24.87 -9.59 -36.92
C ASN A 148 -25.81 -10.79 -37.09
N ARG A 149 -26.26 -11.00 -38.34
CA ARG A 149 -27.16 -12.11 -38.68
C ARG A 149 -26.59 -13.48 -38.38
N SER A 150 -25.28 -13.66 -38.57
CA SER A 150 -24.63 -14.95 -38.33
C SER A 150 -24.68 -15.29 -36.83
N ALA A 151 -24.44 -14.31 -35.97
CA ALA A 151 -24.61 -14.47 -34.53
C ALA A 151 -26.08 -14.78 -34.17
N TRP A 152 -27.01 -14.02 -34.74
CA TRP A 152 -28.45 -14.19 -34.52
C TRP A 152 -28.96 -15.58 -34.90
N ASP A 153 -28.63 -16.04 -36.11
CA ASP A 153 -29.10 -17.30 -36.67
C ASP A 153 -28.36 -18.52 -36.09
N SER A 154 -27.25 -18.33 -35.35
CA SER A 154 -26.47 -19.41 -34.72
C SER A 154 -27.08 -20.00 -33.43
N TYR A 155 -28.19 -19.43 -32.95
CA TYR A 155 -28.85 -19.82 -31.71
C TYR A 155 -29.71 -21.10 -31.90
N TYR A 156 -29.26 -22.23 -31.33
CA TYR A 156 -29.70 -23.60 -31.70
C TYR A 156 -31.06 -24.09 -31.15
N ASN A 157 -31.73 -23.39 -30.23
CA ASN A 157 -32.94 -23.90 -29.56
C ASN A 157 -34.24 -23.27 -30.09
N VAL A 158 -34.52 -23.37 -31.40
CA VAL A 158 -35.81 -22.91 -31.93
C VAL A 158 -36.36 -23.89 -32.97
N ALA A 159 -37.57 -24.40 -32.73
CA ALA A 159 -38.15 -25.51 -33.47
C ALA A 159 -38.83 -25.13 -34.81
N THR A 160 -38.91 -23.86 -35.23
CA THR A 160 -39.61 -23.49 -36.48
C THR A 160 -38.99 -22.32 -37.25
N ALA A 161 -38.97 -22.45 -38.59
CA ALA A 161 -38.37 -21.51 -39.55
C ALA A 161 -39.04 -20.13 -39.66
N ALA A 162 -40.23 -19.95 -39.07
CA ALA A 162 -41.01 -18.71 -39.17
C ALA A 162 -40.85 -17.76 -37.97
N GLY A 163 -40.28 -18.22 -36.84
CA GLY A 163 -40.32 -17.50 -35.57
C GLY A 163 -39.06 -16.72 -35.16
N ASN A 164 -37.88 -17.00 -35.73
CA ASN A 164 -36.62 -16.38 -35.29
C ASN A 164 -35.54 -16.30 -36.39
N SER A 165 -35.91 -16.26 -37.68
CA SER A 165 -34.92 -15.86 -38.68
C SER A 165 -34.55 -14.39 -38.47
N SER A 166 -33.30 -14.00 -38.74
CA SER A 166 -32.88 -12.58 -38.81
C SER A 166 -33.86 -11.69 -39.59
N ASN A 167 -34.67 -12.28 -40.49
CA ASN A 167 -35.80 -11.65 -41.17
C ASN A 167 -36.84 -11.01 -40.23
N TRP A 168 -37.10 -11.54 -39.03
CA TRP A 168 -38.05 -10.92 -38.09
C TRP A 168 -37.59 -9.55 -37.62
N LEU A 169 -36.29 -9.40 -37.32
CA LEU A 169 -35.72 -8.11 -36.93
C LEU A 169 -35.66 -7.16 -38.13
N ILE A 170 -35.47 -7.71 -39.34
CA ILE A 170 -35.44 -6.97 -40.61
C ILE A 170 -36.85 -6.57 -41.10
N GLN A 171 -37.92 -7.15 -40.57
CA GLN A 171 -39.29 -6.70 -40.87
C GLN A 171 -39.51 -5.24 -40.42
N ALA A 172 -40.46 -4.56 -41.09
CA ALA A 172 -40.68 -3.13 -40.94
C ALA A 172 -40.91 -2.75 -39.45
N GLY A 173 -40.08 -1.83 -38.93
CA GLY A 173 -40.18 -1.25 -37.59
C GLY A 173 -39.60 -2.05 -36.42
N ASN A 174 -39.27 -3.34 -36.56
CA ASN A 174 -38.83 -4.15 -35.41
C ASN A 174 -37.40 -3.83 -34.93
N PHE A 175 -36.47 -3.60 -35.86
CA PHE A 175 -35.10 -3.18 -35.54
C PHE A 175 -35.05 -1.77 -34.94
N GLU A 176 -35.77 -0.80 -35.53
CA GLU A 176 -35.98 0.53 -34.95
C GLU A 176 -36.63 0.47 -33.55
N GLY A 177 -37.69 -0.34 -33.41
CA GLY A 177 -38.36 -0.56 -32.12
C GLY A 177 -37.43 -1.17 -31.07
N TYR A 178 -36.49 -2.04 -31.49
CA TYR A 178 -35.45 -2.60 -30.63
C TYR A 178 -34.41 -1.55 -30.23
N LEU A 179 -33.97 -0.69 -31.14
CA LEU A 179 -32.89 0.24 -30.85
C LEU A 179 -33.36 1.48 -30.10
N LYS A 180 -34.43 2.17 -30.51
CA LYS A 180 -34.83 3.47 -29.90
C LYS A 180 -36.28 3.55 -29.44
N GLY A 181 -37.15 2.68 -29.95
CA GLY A 181 -38.59 2.74 -29.72
C GLY A 181 -39.08 1.80 -28.63
N SER A 182 -40.09 1.01 -28.97
CA SER A 182 -40.53 -0.12 -28.16
C SER A 182 -40.85 -1.30 -29.07
N ILE A 183 -40.63 -2.51 -28.56
CA ILE A 183 -40.97 -3.75 -29.25
C ILE A 183 -42.18 -4.36 -28.58
N THR A 184 -43.22 -4.59 -29.36
CA THR A 184 -44.37 -5.37 -28.93
C THR A 184 -44.18 -6.82 -29.34
N ILE A 185 -44.17 -7.72 -28.37
CA ILE A 185 -44.00 -9.16 -28.60
C ILE A 185 -45.30 -9.85 -28.24
N VAL A 186 -45.86 -10.55 -29.23
CA VAL A 186 -47.09 -11.33 -29.10
C VAL A 186 -46.72 -12.80 -29.05
N PRO A 187 -47.13 -13.55 -28.01
CA PRO A 187 -46.93 -14.99 -27.96
C PRO A 187 -47.52 -15.72 -29.17
N ALA A 188 -46.85 -16.77 -29.63
CA ALA A 188 -47.31 -17.53 -30.79
C ALA A 188 -48.68 -18.17 -30.52
N GLY A 189 -49.67 -17.93 -31.38
CA GLY A 189 -51.00 -18.51 -31.29
C GLY A 189 -51.99 -17.78 -30.36
N THR A 190 -51.65 -16.61 -29.84
CA THR A 190 -52.54 -15.80 -28.96
C THR A 190 -53.11 -14.56 -29.67
N ASN A 191 -54.02 -13.84 -29.00
CA ASN A 191 -54.64 -12.65 -29.56
C ASN A 191 -53.68 -11.43 -29.43
N PRO A 192 -53.25 -10.82 -30.55
CA PRO A 192 -52.30 -9.71 -30.54
C PRO A 192 -52.78 -8.45 -29.80
N LEU A 193 -54.09 -8.32 -29.54
CA LEU A 193 -54.66 -7.16 -28.84
C LEU A 193 -54.74 -7.33 -27.31
N GLN A 194 -54.56 -8.54 -26.77
CA GLN A 194 -54.72 -8.81 -25.33
C GLN A 194 -53.45 -9.35 -24.66
N ASP A 195 -52.60 -10.07 -25.40
CA ASP A 195 -51.43 -10.78 -24.85
C ASP A 195 -50.08 -10.19 -25.29
N ALA A 196 -50.11 -8.99 -25.88
CA ALA A 196 -48.93 -8.24 -26.29
C ALA A 196 -48.15 -7.74 -25.07
N THR A 197 -46.84 -8.06 -24.99
CA THR A 197 -45.92 -7.44 -24.02
C THR A 197 -45.01 -6.44 -24.70
N ILE A 198 -44.89 -5.25 -24.12
CA ILE A 198 -44.10 -4.14 -24.66
C ILE A 198 -42.76 -4.07 -23.93
N TYR A 199 -41.67 -3.98 -24.68
CA TYR A 199 -40.31 -3.80 -24.18
C TYR A 199 -39.79 -2.46 -24.68
N SER A 200 -39.14 -1.70 -23.82
CA SER A 200 -38.44 -0.47 -24.23
C SER A 200 -37.24 -0.82 -25.10
N GLY A 201 -36.94 0.05 -26.07
CA GLY A 201 -35.73 -0.04 -26.88
C GLY A 201 -34.45 0.20 -26.08
N LEU A 202 -33.32 -0.22 -26.66
CA LEU A 202 -31.99 -0.19 -26.06
C LEU A 202 -31.52 1.24 -25.71
N LEU A 203 -31.66 2.16 -26.66
CA LEU A 203 -31.38 3.59 -26.60
C LEU A 203 -32.69 4.38 -26.52
N ASN A 204 -33.48 4.12 -25.47
CA ASN A 204 -34.70 4.87 -25.20
C ASN A 204 -34.42 6.35 -24.83
N GLU A 205 -35.46 7.16 -24.63
CA GLU A 205 -35.32 8.59 -24.26
C GLU A 205 -34.44 8.83 -23.02
N GLN A 206 -34.43 7.90 -22.06
CA GLN A 206 -33.56 8.00 -20.88
C GLN A 206 -32.10 7.74 -21.20
N ALA A 207 -31.81 6.78 -22.08
CA ALA A 207 -30.44 6.50 -22.55
C ALA A 207 -29.90 7.65 -23.42
N LEU A 208 -30.73 8.20 -24.32
CA LEU A 208 -30.38 9.34 -25.17
C LEU A 208 -30.25 10.67 -24.41
N SER A 209 -30.77 10.78 -23.19
CA SER A 209 -30.60 11.98 -22.35
C SER A 209 -29.45 11.87 -21.35
N ARG A 210 -28.81 10.70 -21.24
CA ARG A 210 -27.80 10.40 -20.22
C ARG A 210 -26.39 10.78 -20.68
N ASN A 211 -25.64 11.43 -19.80
CA ASN A 211 -24.18 11.55 -19.94
C ASN A 211 -23.51 10.32 -19.33
N TYR A 212 -22.60 9.72 -20.08
CA TYR A 212 -21.76 8.61 -19.66
C TYR A 212 -20.36 9.15 -19.37
N LEU A 213 -19.78 8.73 -18.24
CA LEU A 213 -18.40 9.04 -17.88
C LEU A 213 -17.62 7.72 -17.96
N ASP A 214 -16.51 7.72 -18.70
CA ASP A 214 -15.55 6.62 -18.67
C ASP A 214 -14.17 7.18 -18.34
N HIS A 215 -13.63 6.74 -17.22
CA HIS A 215 -12.33 7.15 -16.73
C HIS A 215 -11.51 5.91 -16.36
N THR A 216 -11.66 4.84 -17.14
CA THR A 216 -10.98 3.57 -16.89
C THR A 216 -9.47 3.79 -16.86
N SER A 217 -8.82 3.62 -15.73
CA SER A 217 -7.39 3.94 -15.53
C SER A 217 -6.62 2.76 -14.93
N LEU A 218 -5.30 2.76 -15.10
CA LEU A 218 -4.38 1.82 -14.46
C LEU A 218 -3.59 2.56 -13.39
N HIS A 219 -3.57 2.00 -12.19
CA HIS A 219 -2.86 2.58 -11.06
C HIS A 219 -2.00 1.52 -10.36
N TYR A 220 -0.73 1.85 -10.22
CA TYR A 220 0.20 1.07 -9.44
C TYR A 220 -0.03 1.25 -7.94
N LEU A 221 -0.10 0.13 -7.21
CA LEU A 221 -0.12 0.12 -5.75
C LEU A 221 1.20 -0.43 -5.22
N MET A 222 1.86 0.37 -4.39
CA MET A 222 3.13 0.03 -3.79
C MET A 222 2.96 -1.01 -2.67
N PRO A 223 3.82 -2.05 -2.62
CA PRO A 223 3.78 -3.05 -1.56
C PRO A 223 4.28 -2.49 -0.22
N ILE A 224 3.73 -3.01 0.89
CA ILE A 224 4.15 -2.66 2.27
C ILE A 224 5.49 -3.31 2.64
N ASP A 225 5.78 -4.46 2.05
CA ASP A 225 7.04 -5.15 2.29
C ASP A 225 8.20 -4.40 1.62
N LYS A 226 9.18 -4.02 2.44
CA LYS A 226 10.36 -3.29 2.01
C LYS A 226 11.18 -4.07 0.98
N THR A 227 11.38 -5.37 1.18
CA THR A 227 12.17 -6.21 0.27
C THR A 227 11.53 -6.31 -1.10
N VAL A 228 10.19 -6.41 -1.14
CA VAL A 228 9.41 -6.43 -2.39
C VAL A 228 9.45 -5.08 -3.09
N ARG A 229 9.37 -3.96 -2.35
CA ARG A 229 9.56 -2.61 -2.93
C ARG A 229 10.93 -2.44 -3.56
N GLU A 230 11.98 -2.81 -2.84
CA GLU A 230 13.37 -2.70 -3.30
C GLU A 230 13.61 -3.58 -4.55
N ALA A 231 13.10 -4.81 -4.54
CA ALA A 231 13.16 -5.71 -5.70
C ALA A 231 12.40 -5.16 -6.92
N ALA A 232 11.29 -4.44 -6.69
CA ALA A 232 10.53 -3.74 -7.72
C ALA A 232 11.17 -2.42 -8.19
N GLY A 233 12.30 -2.00 -7.60
CA GLY A 233 12.98 -0.75 -7.92
C GLY A 233 12.27 0.51 -7.42
N ILE A 234 11.47 0.37 -6.35
CA ILE A 234 10.73 1.49 -5.74
C ILE A 234 11.48 1.95 -4.50
N SER A 235 12.01 3.18 -4.54
CA SER A 235 12.78 3.79 -3.44
C SER A 235 11.91 4.41 -2.34
N THR A 236 10.60 4.50 -2.52
CA THR A 236 9.70 5.03 -1.49
C THR A 236 9.79 4.21 -0.21
N ASN A 237 10.17 4.85 0.89
CA ASN A 237 10.46 4.18 2.15
C ASN A 237 10.31 5.13 3.35
N ILE A 238 10.22 4.56 4.55
CA ILE A 238 10.26 5.30 5.81
C ILE A 238 11.42 4.76 6.64
N GLU A 239 12.35 5.64 6.98
CA GLU A 239 13.55 5.30 7.72
C GLU A 239 13.53 5.99 9.09
N PRO A 240 13.21 5.26 10.17
CA PRO A 240 13.33 5.79 11.52
C PRO A 240 14.80 6.06 11.85
N THR A 241 15.09 7.23 12.42
CA THR A 241 16.46 7.61 12.82
C THR A 241 16.44 8.17 14.23
N TYR A 242 17.27 7.59 15.10
CA TYR A 242 17.65 8.13 16.40
C TYR A 242 19.11 8.58 16.35
N ASN A 243 19.38 9.87 16.57
CA ASN A 243 20.71 10.45 16.48
C ASN A 243 21.43 10.51 17.82
N PHE A 244 20.77 11.05 18.85
CA PHE A 244 21.33 11.22 20.19
C PHE A 244 20.23 11.46 21.24
N TYR A 245 20.50 11.01 22.46
CA TYR A 245 19.71 11.31 23.65
C TYR A 245 19.91 12.75 24.15
N VAL A 246 18.81 13.39 24.52
CA VAL A 246 18.80 14.74 25.10
C VAL A 246 18.75 14.63 26.62
N SER A 247 19.91 14.76 27.26
CA SER A 247 20.01 14.73 28.73
C SER A 247 19.31 15.93 29.36
N ALA A 248 18.16 15.69 30.00
CA ALA A 248 17.33 16.68 30.66
C ALA A 248 16.70 16.09 31.93
N ALA A 249 16.27 16.92 32.87
CA ALA A 249 15.52 16.45 34.05
C ALA A 249 14.31 17.37 34.28
N PRO A 250 13.06 16.94 34.03
CA PRO A 250 12.68 15.61 33.53
C PRO A 250 13.12 15.39 32.08
N ASP A 251 13.26 14.12 31.69
CA ASP A 251 13.68 13.73 30.35
C ASP A 251 12.81 14.38 29.27
N TYR A 252 13.43 14.92 28.22
CA TYR A 252 12.70 15.64 27.18
C TYR A 252 11.70 14.71 26.47
N GLU A 253 12.10 13.46 26.25
CA GLU A 253 11.27 12.42 25.63
C GLU A 253 10.03 12.10 26.46
N ASP A 254 10.17 12.02 27.79
CA ASP A 254 9.05 11.85 28.73
C ASP A 254 8.08 13.04 28.70
N VAL A 255 8.61 14.26 28.60
CA VAL A 255 7.76 15.46 28.55
C VAL A 255 6.95 15.53 27.26
N ILE A 256 7.54 15.20 26.11
CA ILE A 256 6.78 15.15 24.85
C ILE A 256 5.91 13.90 24.74
N ALA A 257 6.16 12.84 25.53
CA ALA A 257 5.33 11.65 25.57
C ALA A 257 3.91 11.93 26.10
N ASP A 258 3.72 12.95 26.95
CA ASP A 258 2.40 13.34 27.49
C ASP A 258 1.36 13.47 26.35
N PRO A 259 0.22 12.75 26.39
CA PRO A 259 -0.82 12.83 25.36
C PRO A 259 -1.39 14.23 25.10
N LYS A 260 -1.24 15.17 26.04
CA LYS A 260 -1.60 16.59 25.88
C LYS A 260 -0.64 17.32 24.93
N VAL A 261 0.62 16.89 24.84
CA VAL A 261 1.56 17.37 23.83
C VAL A 261 1.19 16.71 22.51
N LYS A 262 0.55 17.48 21.64
CA LYS A 262 0.29 17.06 20.27
C LYS A 262 1.57 17.15 19.44
N GLU A 263 1.73 16.22 18.50
CA GLU A 263 2.90 16.06 17.64
C GLU A 263 3.34 17.36 16.96
N TYR A 264 2.38 18.16 16.52
CA TYR A 264 2.63 19.46 15.86
C TYR A 264 3.20 20.55 16.76
N LEU A 265 3.36 20.29 18.06
CA LEU A 265 4.00 21.19 19.03
C LEU A 265 5.46 20.80 19.33
N ILE A 266 5.88 19.58 18.96
CA ILE A 266 7.22 19.04 19.25
C ILE A 266 8.35 19.88 18.61
N PRO A 267 8.25 20.37 17.36
CA PRO A 267 9.36 21.08 16.70
C PRO A 267 9.90 22.31 17.45
N ASN A 268 9.13 22.87 18.38
CA ASN A 268 9.57 24.00 19.21
C ASN A 268 10.83 23.67 20.03
N GLY A 269 10.96 22.44 20.51
CA GLY A 269 12.15 21.98 21.25
C GLY A 269 13.39 21.79 20.37
N TYR A 270 13.22 21.58 19.06
CA TYR A 270 14.36 21.46 18.14
C TYR A 270 14.94 22.81 17.74
N TYR A 271 14.11 23.87 17.70
CA TYR A 271 14.63 25.23 17.58
C TYR A 271 15.51 25.60 18.77
N LEU A 272 15.24 25.08 19.97
CA LEU A 272 16.13 25.27 21.12
C LEU A 272 17.50 24.64 20.87
N GLU A 273 17.57 23.41 20.36
CA GLU A 273 18.85 22.75 20.03
C GLU A 273 19.63 23.54 18.96
N MET A 274 18.92 24.02 17.94
CA MET A 274 19.50 24.85 16.88
C MET A 274 20.14 26.12 17.45
N GLU A 275 19.44 26.79 18.36
CA GLU A 275 19.94 28.01 19.01
C GLU A 275 21.02 27.74 20.05
N PHE A 276 21.00 26.57 20.71
CA PHE A 276 22.08 26.19 21.62
C PHE A 276 23.41 26.02 20.89
N ARG A 277 23.37 25.45 19.67
CA ARG A 277 24.55 25.32 18.81
C ARG A 277 24.92 26.61 18.08
N ASN A 278 24.07 27.63 18.13
CA ASN A 278 24.33 28.92 17.54
C ASN A 278 25.33 29.69 18.42
N THR A 279 26.57 29.85 17.93
CA THR A 279 27.60 30.64 18.62
C THR A 279 27.44 32.15 18.43
N GLY A 280 26.43 32.58 17.67
CA GLY A 280 26.12 33.99 17.43
C GLY A 280 25.35 34.63 18.58
N SER A 281 25.41 35.97 18.68
CA SER A 281 24.66 36.73 19.68
C SER A 281 23.21 37.01 19.28
N THR A 282 22.69 36.41 18.21
CA THR A 282 21.32 36.64 17.72
C THR A 282 20.70 35.32 17.27
N PHE A 283 19.39 35.17 17.43
CA PHE A 283 18.65 34.02 16.91
C PHE A 283 18.99 33.75 15.42
N LEU A 284 19.11 32.48 15.04
CA LEU A 284 19.29 32.02 13.65
C LEU A 284 18.14 32.49 12.76
N ALA A 285 16.93 32.58 13.32
CA ALA A 285 15.79 33.17 12.62
C ALA A 285 14.85 33.96 13.56
N PRO A 286 14.20 35.04 13.08
CA PRO A 286 13.32 35.88 13.90
C PRO A 286 12.14 35.13 14.54
N TYR A 287 11.73 33.99 13.96
CA TYR A 287 10.62 33.18 14.46
C TYR A 287 11.03 32.11 15.48
N HIS A 288 12.33 31.87 15.69
CA HIS A 288 12.80 30.88 16.67
C HIS A 288 12.39 31.25 18.10
N GLY A 289 12.61 32.49 18.54
CA GLY A 289 12.19 32.95 19.87
C GLY A 289 10.69 32.73 20.16
N PRO A 290 9.78 33.20 19.28
CA PRO A 290 8.34 32.91 19.39
C PRO A 290 8.00 31.41 19.40
N ALA A 291 8.66 30.59 18.57
CA ALA A 291 8.41 29.14 18.51
C ALA A 291 8.86 28.44 19.81
N ILE A 292 10.09 28.72 20.24
CA ILE A 292 10.72 28.19 21.45
C ILE A 292 9.91 28.56 22.70
N THR A 293 9.36 29.78 22.80
CA THR A 293 8.51 30.16 23.94
C THR A 293 7.04 29.73 23.80
N MET A 294 6.65 29.14 22.68
CA MET A 294 5.24 28.95 22.31
C MET A 294 4.43 30.26 22.45
N ASN A 295 4.93 31.36 21.89
CA ASN A 295 4.39 32.71 22.04
C ASN A 295 4.24 33.17 23.51
N GLY A 296 5.19 32.76 24.35
CA GLY A 296 5.21 33.06 25.78
C GLY A 296 4.28 32.18 26.60
N ILE A 297 3.86 31.00 26.14
CA ILE A 297 3.21 29.99 26.98
C ILE A 297 4.25 29.30 27.86
N VAL A 298 5.40 28.93 27.28
CA VAL A 298 6.55 28.38 27.99
C VAL A 298 7.40 29.57 28.47
N LYS A 299 7.41 29.81 29.78
CA LYS A 299 8.03 31.00 30.41
C LYS A 299 9.13 30.62 31.40
N ASP A 300 9.85 31.63 31.87
CA ASP A 300 10.67 31.59 33.09
C ASP A 300 11.97 30.78 33.05
N TRP A 301 12.37 30.25 31.88
CA TRP A 301 13.66 29.57 31.72
C TRP A 301 14.75 30.42 31.01
N PHE A 302 14.38 31.52 30.33
CA PHE A 302 15.32 32.49 29.75
C PHE A 302 14.77 33.92 29.73
N GLU A 303 15.64 34.92 29.55
CA GLU A 303 15.26 36.33 29.41
C GLU A 303 15.41 36.81 27.95
N VAL A 304 14.33 37.38 27.40
CA VAL A 304 14.36 38.06 26.10
C VAL A 304 14.66 39.53 26.34
N VAL A 305 15.83 40.00 25.91
CA VAL A 305 16.21 41.42 26.04
C VAL A 305 15.48 42.20 24.94
N ALA A 306 14.46 42.98 25.30
CA ALA A 306 13.44 43.52 24.39
C ALA A 306 13.92 44.35 23.17
N SER A 307 15.20 44.71 23.08
CA SER A 307 15.79 45.47 21.97
C SER A 307 16.78 44.68 21.09
N ALA A 308 17.17 43.47 21.49
CA ALA A 308 18.08 42.63 20.73
C ALA A 308 17.45 41.24 20.62
N GLN A 309 17.50 40.61 19.45
CA GLN A 309 17.06 39.23 19.25
C GLN A 309 18.01 38.23 19.97
N THR A 310 18.23 38.45 21.26
CA THR A 310 19.17 37.76 22.15
C THR A 310 18.37 37.11 23.27
N ALA A 311 18.74 35.87 23.61
CA ALA A 311 18.25 35.15 24.78
C ALA A 311 19.43 34.80 25.68
N THR A 312 19.28 35.01 26.99
CA THR A 312 20.29 34.61 27.98
C THR A 312 19.67 33.63 28.97
N GLU A 313 20.40 32.58 29.34
CA GLU A 313 19.99 31.65 30.40
C GLU A 313 19.75 32.40 31.71
N LYS A 314 18.70 32.04 32.44
CA LYS A 314 18.51 32.54 33.81
C LYS A 314 19.38 31.79 34.82
N ASN A 315 19.63 30.50 34.60
CA ASN A 315 20.45 29.65 35.49
C ASN A 315 21.41 28.81 34.64
N VAL A 316 22.72 28.93 34.85
CA VAL A 316 23.77 28.28 34.05
C VAL A 316 23.60 26.74 33.97
N ASP A 317 23.74 26.17 32.77
CA ASP A 317 23.82 24.73 32.47
C ASP A 317 22.53 23.93 32.75
N SER A 318 21.34 24.51 32.50
CA SER A 318 20.05 23.85 32.74
C SER A 318 18.98 24.12 31.66
N TYR A 319 19.34 24.63 30.48
CA TYR A 319 18.41 24.95 29.37
C TYR A 319 17.33 23.90 29.11
N TYR A 320 17.73 22.65 28.83
CA TYR A 320 16.77 21.58 28.53
C TYR A 320 15.91 21.19 29.73
N LYS A 321 16.52 21.14 30.92
CA LYS A 321 15.83 20.91 32.18
C LYS A 321 14.75 21.98 32.43
N LEU A 322 15.11 23.26 32.36
CA LEU A 322 14.19 24.37 32.62
C LEU A 322 13.13 24.49 31.52
N TYR A 323 13.49 24.19 30.26
CA TYR A 323 12.54 24.12 29.16
C TYR A 323 11.52 23.01 29.37
N SER A 324 12.00 21.80 29.71
CA SER A 324 11.20 20.61 29.99
C SER A 324 10.26 20.82 31.19
N GLU A 325 10.77 21.36 32.31
CA GLU A 325 9.99 21.75 33.48
C GLU A 325 8.92 22.81 33.15
N SER A 326 9.28 23.85 32.38
CA SER A 326 8.36 24.92 31.98
C SER A 326 7.29 24.44 31.01
N MET A 327 7.64 23.58 30.06
CA MET A 327 6.69 22.94 29.15
C MET A 327 5.73 22.02 29.92
N GLY A 328 6.24 21.22 30.85
CA GLY A 328 5.46 20.41 31.78
C GLY A 328 4.45 21.25 32.60
N ALA A 329 4.89 22.40 33.14
CA ALA A 329 4.02 23.32 33.86
C ALA A 329 2.96 23.95 32.94
N ALA A 330 3.34 24.34 31.73
CA ALA A 330 2.46 24.94 30.73
C ALA A 330 1.36 23.98 30.25
N LEU A 331 1.63 22.67 30.18
CA LEU A 331 0.66 21.64 29.78
C LEU A 331 -0.57 21.57 30.69
N ASN A 332 -0.45 21.94 31.95
CA ASN A 332 -1.60 22.03 32.86
C ASN A 332 -2.47 23.27 32.59
N SER A 333 -1.89 24.32 31.99
CA SER A 333 -2.61 25.55 31.62
C SER A 333 -3.24 25.50 30.22
N LEU A 334 -2.84 24.55 29.36
CA LEU A 334 -3.37 24.41 28.00
C LEU A 334 -4.88 24.09 27.94
N ASN A 335 -5.46 23.59 29.04
CA ASN A 335 -6.90 23.38 29.20
C ASN A 335 -7.65 24.60 29.79
N ALA A 336 -6.94 25.68 30.14
CA ALA A 336 -7.48 26.80 30.90
C ALA A 336 -7.20 28.15 30.22
N THR A 337 -8.11 28.54 29.34
CA THR A 337 -8.36 29.94 28.91
C THR A 337 -7.25 30.66 28.13
N SER A 338 -7.69 31.50 27.18
CA SER A 338 -6.87 32.37 26.34
C SER A 338 -5.85 33.18 27.13
N THR A 339 -4.56 32.99 26.87
CA THR A 339 -3.49 33.89 27.30
C THR A 339 -3.16 34.86 26.17
N THR A 340 -3.15 36.16 26.47
CA THR A 340 -2.57 37.16 25.57
C THR A 340 -1.05 37.03 25.61
N SER A 341 -0.42 36.84 24.45
CA SER A 341 1.04 36.88 24.36
C SER A 341 1.55 38.26 24.80
N ALA A 342 2.77 38.32 25.34
CA ALA A 342 3.48 39.59 25.57
C ALA A 342 3.82 40.33 24.25
N PHE A 343 3.53 39.71 23.10
CA PHE A 343 3.76 40.21 21.75
C PHE A 343 2.45 40.62 21.02
N GLY A 344 1.31 40.62 21.73
CA GLY A 344 0.02 41.06 21.19
C GLY A 344 -0.72 39.97 20.38
N GLY A 345 -2.01 39.80 20.70
CA GLY A 345 -2.96 38.94 19.97
C GLY A 345 -3.46 37.76 20.80
N ALA A 346 -4.77 37.73 21.07
CA ALA A 346 -5.46 36.56 21.63
C ALA A 346 -6.58 36.13 20.66
N THR A 347 -6.59 34.86 20.28
CA THR A 347 -7.80 34.12 19.87
C THR A 347 -7.55 32.64 20.18
N ASN A 348 -8.53 31.98 20.81
CA ASN A 348 -8.54 30.59 21.28
C ASN A 348 -7.36 29.71 20.80
N THR A 349 -6.32 29.59 21.62
CA THR A 349 -4.95 29.27 21.19
C THR A 349 -4.79 27.85 20.65
N LEU A 350 -5.36 26.84 21.29
CA LEU A 350 -5.07 25.44 20.91
C LEU A 350 -5.76 25.00 19.61
N ALA A 351 -7.04 25.33 19.41
CA ALA A 351 -7.75 24.99 18.17
C ALA A 351 -7.22 25.77 16.96
N VAL A 352 -6.75 27.00 17.17
CA VAL A 352 -6.08 27.78 16.13
C VAL A 352 -4.68 27.21 15.85
N LEU A 353 -3.92 26.83 16.88
CA LEU A 353 -2.62 26.17 16.70
C LEU A 353 -2.74 24.83 15.98
N GLU A 354 -3.77 24.04 16.30
CA GLU A 354 -4.08 22.78 15.62
C GLU A 354 -4.42 23.04 14.15
N ALA A 355 -5.40 23.91 13.87
CA ALA A 355 -5.79 24.23 12.50
C ALA A 355 -4.64 24.84 11.66
N SER A 356 -3.65 25.48 12.29
CA SER A 356 -2.55 26.14 11.58
C SER A 356 -1.25 25.33 11.52
N ASN A 357 -1.10 24.24 12.27
CA ASN A 357 0.17 23.49 12.33
C ASN A 357 0.01 21.97 12.22
N LYS A 358 -1.20 21.42 12.27
CA LYS A 358 -1.42 19.98 12.21
C LYS A 358 -1.00 19.39 10.86
N ASP A 359 -1.54 19.92 9.76
CA ASP A 359 -1.27 19.42 8.41
C ASP A 359 -0.33 20.36 7.63
N LEU A 360 0.43 19.81 6.68
CA LEU A 360 1.46 20.54 5.92
C LEU A 360 1.31 20.30 4.43
N ALA A 361 1.51 21.33 3.62
CA ALA A 361 1.58 21.25 2.16
C ALA A 361 2.86 21.88 1.61
N VAL A 362 3.59 21.10 0.80
CA VAL A 362 4.74 21.56 0.00
C VAL A 362 4.35 21.51 -1.47
N LEU A 363 4.09 22.69 -2.05
CA LEU A 363 3.63 22.82 -3.44
C LEU A 363 4.82 22.86 -4.41
N ASN A 364 4.52 22.93 -5.71
CA ASN A 364 5.52 22.85 -6.76
C ASN A 364 6.64 23.91 -6.63
N SER A 365 6.31 25.15 -6.27
CA SER A 365 7.31 26.20 -6.08
C SER A 365 8.23 26.01 -4.86
N ASP A 366 7.83 25.19 -3.88
CA ASP A 366 8.56 24.99 -2.62
C ASP A 366 9.41 23.71 -2.60
N LEU A 367 9.40 22.92 -3.68
CA LEU A 367 10.02 21.58 -3.72
C LEU A 367 11.51 21.52 -3.35
N ALA A 368 12.23 22.65 -3.40
CA ALA A 368 13.62 22.72 -3.00
C ALA A 368 13.85 22.29 -1.54
N VAL A 369 12.85 22.48 -0.65
CA VAL A 369 12.95 22.10 0.77
C VAL A 369 12.98 20.59 1.00
N LEU A 370 12.56 19.81 -0.01
CA LEU A 370 12.52 18.33 0.03
C LEU A 370 13.72 17.68 -0.67
N LYS A 371 14.71 18.48 -1.08
CA LYS A 371 15.96 17.94 -1.62
C LYS A 371 16.80 17.36 -0.48
N ASP A 372 17.46 16.25 -0.76
CA ASP A 372 18.39 15.63 0.18
C ASP A 372 19.48 16.64 0.59
N GLY A 373 19.78 16.71 1.88
CA GLY A 373 20.73 17.66 2.46
C GLY A 373 20.23 19.09 2.65
N PHE A 374 18.97 19.43 2.30
CA PHE A 374 18.40 20.75 2.60
C PHE A 374 18.32 21.01 4.12
N LEU A 375 17.88 20.00 4.88
CA LEU A 375 17.81 20.05 6.33
C LEU A 375 19.08 19.44 6.93
N ASN A 376 19.71 20.14 7.88
CA ASN A 376 20.77 19.54 8.69
C ASN A 376 20.12 18.59 9.71
N THR A 377 20.26 17.28 9.50
CA THR A 377 19.66 16.28 10.39
C THR A 377 20.45 15.99 11.65
N SER A 378 21.74 16.35 11.70
CA SER A 378 22.66 16.08 12.84
C SER A 378 22.32 16.82 14.15
N ILE A 379 21.34 17.72 14.07
CA ILE A 379 20.83 18.55 15.17
C ILE A 379 19.45 18.09 15.65
N LEU A 380 18.85 17.11 14.98
CA LEU A 380 17.55 16.56 15.35
C LEU A 380 17.79 15.32 16.22
N PRO A 381 17.23 15.22 17.44
CA PRO A 381 17.38 14.05 18.29
C PRO A 381 16.90 12.77 17.60
N PHE A 382 15.72 12.83 16.98
CA PHE A 382 15.17 11.74 16.19
C PHE A 382 14.13 12.24 15.18
N TYR A 383 13.90 11.46 14.12
CA TYR A 383 12.92 11.73 13.06
C TYR A 383 12.63 10.47 12.25
N ASN A 384 11.54 10.50 11.48
CA ASN A 384 11.30 9.55 10.40
C ASN A 384 11.62 10.21 9.05
N LYS A 385 12.56 9.66 8.27
CA LYS A 385 12.82 10.12 6.90
C LYS A 385 11.83 9.44 5.97
N ILE A 386 10.91 10.21 5.41
CA ILE A 386 9.95 9.78 4.41
C ILE A 386 10.54 10.08 3.03
N THR A 387 10.86 9.02 2.31
CA THR A 387 11.33 9.09 0.92
C THR A 387 10.15 8.76 0.01
N ILE A 388 9.84 9.62 -0.96
CA ILE A 388 8.78 9.38 -1.96
C ILE A 388 9.41 9.40 -3.34
N ALA A 389 9.43 8.23 -3.98
CA ALA A 389 9.89 8.05 -5.34
C ALA A 389 8.90 8.67 -6.35
N PRO A 390 9.35 9.02 -7.57
CA PRO A 390 8.44 9.39 -8.65
C PRO A 390 7.51 8.23 -8.96
N ASP A 391 6.26 8.55 -9.28
CA ASP A 391 5.26 7.56 -9.66
C ASP A 391 5.75 6.78 -10.90
N ALA A 392 5.80 5.46 -10.80
CA ALA A 392 6.27 4.59 -11.88
C ALA A 392 5.39 4.72 -13.14
N ASP A 393 4.09 5.02 -12.95
CA ASP A 393 3.11 5.22 -14.04
C ASP A 393 3.20 6.62 -14.67
N SER A 394 4.03 7.53 -14.15
CA SER A 394 4.29 8.85 -14.77
C SER A 394 5.01 8.74 -16.13
N LYS A 395 5.54 7.57 -16.47
CA LYS A 395 6.15 7.28 -17.78
C LYS A 395 5.07 6.86 -18.77
N VAL A 396 4.46 7.83 -19.43
CA VAL A 396 3.52 7.62 -20.53
C VAL A 396 4.20 6.79 -21.63
N SER A 397 3.80 5.52 -21.78
CA SER A 397 4.14 4.72 -22.97
C SER A 397 2.97 4.75 -23.93
N GLY A 398 3.11 5.49 -25.03
CA GLY A 398 2.07 5.70 -26.04
C GLY A 398 2.49 6.80 -27.04
N PRO A 399 1.70 7.06 -28.09
CA PRO A 399 2.04 8.01 -29.16
C PRO A 399 2.31 9.45 -28.69
N ASN A 400 1.90 9.82 -27.48
CA ASN A 400 2.05 11.16 -26.91
C ASN A 400 2.77 11.09 -25.56
N SER A 401 4.09 11.28 -25.56
CA SER A 401 4.97 11.25 -24.38
C SER A 401 5.00 12.56 -23.57
N GLN A 402 4.09 13.49 -23.85
CA GLN A 402 4.05 14.81 -23.22
C GLN A 402 3.06 14.80 -22.04
N SER A 403 3.38 15.51 -20.96
CA SER A 403 2.55 15.60 -19.75
C SER A 403 1.97 17.01 -19.61
N PHE A 404 0.68 17.11 -19.34
CA PHE A 404 -0.02 18.37 -19.09
C PHE A 404 0.58 19.12 -17.90
N LEU A 405 0.76 18.45 -16.75
CA LEU A 405 1.33 19.05 -15.55
C LEU A 405 2.77 19.50 -15.76
N ARG A 406 3.54 18.75 -16.56
CA ARG A 406 4.91 19.14 -16.92
C ARG A 406 4.93 20.34 -17.86
N SER A 407 4.00 20.43 -18.81
CA SER A 407 3.91 21.56 -19.74
C SER A 407 3.57 22.85 -19.00
N ILE A 408 2.53 22.86 -18.16
CA ILE A 408 2.19 24.06 -17.36
C ILE A 408 3.28 24.41 -16.35
N ARG A 409 4.02 23.43 -15.81
CA ARG A 409 5.12 23.68 -14.86
C ARG A 409 6.31 24.39 -15.50
N ASN A 410 6.66 24.04 -16.73
CA ASN A 410 7.87 24.54 -17.38
C ASN A 410 7.67 25.88 -18.07
N ASP A 411 6.42 26.30 -18.26
CA ASP A 411 6.06 27.56 -18.86
C ASP A 411 5.91 28.65 -17.77
N PRO A 412 6.72 29.73 -17.78
CA PRO A 412 6.62 30.82 -16.81
C PRO A 412 5.22 31.45 -16.70
N ASP A 413 4.45 31.48 -17.79
CA ASP A 413 3.16 32.16 -17.88
C ASP A 413 2.02 31.33 -17.27
N THR A 414 2.24 30.02 -17.08
CA THR A 414 1.26 29.08 -16.51
C THR A 414 1.75 28.35 -15.26
N ALA A 415 3.04 28.43 -14.90
CA ALA A 415 3.62 27.71 -13.76
C ALA A 415 2.95 28.05 -12.41
N GLN A 416 2.49 29.29 -12.25
CA GLN A 416 1.77 29.70 -11.03
C GLN A 416 0.41 29.01 -10.89
N PHE A 417 -0.24 28.67 -12.01
CA PHE A 417 -1.50 27.96 -12.01
C PHE A 417 -1.37 26.57 -11.37
N LEU A 418 -0.21 25.91 -11.49
CA LEU A 418 0.01 24.60 -10.85
C LEU A 418 -0.10 24.68 -9.32
N ASP A 419 0.53 25.67 -8.68
CA ASP A 419 0.41 25.85 -7.23
C ASP A 419 -1.04 26.17 -6.82
N LEU A 420 -1.74 26.99 -7.60
CA LEU A 420 -3.15 27.32 -7.37
C LEU A 420 -4.05 26.08 -7.49
N LEU A 421 -3.83 25.26 -8.51
CA LEU A 421 -4.55 24.02 -8.74
C LEU A 421 -4.31 23.02 -7.61
N GLN A 422 -3.06 22.90 -7.14
CA GLN A 422 -2.71 22.06 -6.00
C GLN A 422 -3.36 22.55 -4.70
N GLY A 423 -3.31 23.85 -4.43
CA GLY A 423 -3.98 24.45 -3.28
C GLY A 423 -5.50 24.29 -3.31
N TYR A 424 -6.10 24.40 -4.49
CA TYR A 424 -7.53 24.12 -4.70
C TYR A 424 -7.88 22.65 -4.45
N ALA A 425 -7.05 21.72 -4.94
CA ALA A 425 -7.20 20.29 -4.68
C ALA A 425 -7.17 19.97 -3.19
N ILE A 426 -6.25 20.57 -2.43
CA ILE A 426 -6.16 20.43 -0.97
C ILE A 426 -7.42 21.00 -0.31
N SER A 427 -7.90 22.17 -0.75
CA SER A 427 -9.15 22.73 -0.21
C SER A 427 -10.34 21.78 -0.43
N ARG A 428 -10.45 21.17 -1.62
CA ARG A 428 -11.49 20.17 -1.94
C ARG A 428 -11.29 18.85 -1.19
N TYR A 429 -10.07 18.51 -0.83
CA TYR A 429 -9.78 17.34 -0.02
C TYR A 429 -10.44 17.42 1.36
N TYR A 430 -10.44 18.60 2.00
CA TYR A 430 -11.11 18.81 3.29
C TYR A 430 -12.61 19.08 3.19
N ASP A 431 -13.13 19.34 1.98
CA ASP A 431 -14.56 19.50 1.76
C ASP A 431 -15.27 18.14 1.98
N SER A 432 -16.37 18.18 2.73
CA SER A 432 -17.21 17.00 3.00
C SER A 432 -18.14 16.70 1.83
N MET A 433 -18.38 17.68 0.95
CA MET A 433 -19.12 17.50 -0.28
C MET A 433 -18.16 17.08 -1.40
N PHE A 434 -18.18 15.80 -1.76
CA PHE A 434 -17.42 15.29 -2.91
C PHE A 434 -18.32 14.53 -3.87
N THR A 435 -17.91 14.49 -5.13
CA THR A 435 -18.59 13.66 -6.12
C THR A 435 -18.03 12.26 -6.03
N ALA A 436 -18.88 11.31 -5.64
CA ALA A 436 -18.56 9.89 -5.76
C ALA A 436 -18.51 9.55 -7.25
N LEU A 437 -17.31 9.23 -7.74
CA LEU A 437 -17.09 8.88 -9.13
C LEU A 437 -16.76 7.39 -9.19
N ASN A 438 -17.53 6.65 -9.98
CA ASN A 438 -17.28 5.23 -10.22
C ASN A 438 -16.19 5.11 -11.30
N PHE A 439 -15.07 4.50 -10.94
CA PHE A 439 -13.96 4.25 -11.85
C PHE A 439 -13.75 2.76 -12.00
N THR A 440 -13.72 2.26 -13.23
CA THR A 440 -13.05 0.99 -13.48
C THR A 440 -11.56 1.21 -13.28
N THR A 441 -11.00 0.65 -12.21
CA THR A 441 -9.57 0.77 -11.93
C THR A 441 -8.91 -0.57 -12.11
N ARG A 442 -7.80 -0.57 -12.83
CA ARG A 442 -6.87 -1.69 -12.85
C ARG A 442 -5.78 -1.39 -11.84
N GLU A 443 -5.60 -2.29 -10.90
CA GLU A 443 -4.54 -2.21 -9.92
C GLU A 443 -3.45 -3.18 -10.29
N LYS A 444 -2.20 -2.72 -10.23
CA LYS A 444 -1.01 -3.55 -10.41
C LYS A 444 -0.27 -3.60 -9.08
N VAL A 445 -0.25 -4.76 -8.44
CA VAL A 445 0.42 -4.99 -7.16
C VAL A 445 1.60 -5.94 -7.37
N VAL A 446 2.82 -5.56 -7.00
CA VAL A 446 3.95 -6.51 -6.96
C VAL A 446 3.75 -7.42 -5.75
N THR A 447 3.75 -8.73 -5.96
CA THR A 447 3.46 -9.70 -4.89
C THR A 447 4.64 -10.59 -4.51
N ASN A 448 5.77 -10.51 -5.20
CA ASN A 448 6.97 -11.26 -4.84
C ASN A 448 8.29 -10.58 -5.24
N GLU A 449 9.39 -11.10 -4.70
CA GLU A 449 10.79 -10.68 -5.02
C GLU A 449 11.17 -10.89 -6.50
N GLY A 450 10.41 -11.71 -7.24
CA GLY A 450 10.61 -11.95 -8.67
C GLY A 450 10.05 -10.84 -9.58
N GLY A 451 9.35 -9.86 -9.00
CA GLY A 451 8.67 -8.81 -9.75
C GLY A 451 7.40 -9.29 -10.47
N ASP A 452 6.82 -10.42 -10.06
CA ASP A 452 5.50 -10.79 -10.54
C ASP A 452 4.45 -9.80 -10.00
N PHE A 453 3.48 -9.48 -10.86
CA PHE A 453 2.38 -8.59 -10.51
C PHE A 453 1.07 -9.36 -10.50
N ASP A 454 0.22 -9.05 -9.52
CA ASP A 454 -1.19 -9.41 -9.57
C ASP A 454 -1.98 -8.23 -10.14
N PHE A 455 -2.71 -8.49 -11.23
CA PHE A 455 -3.67 -7.54 -11.78
C PHE A 455 -5.03 -7.76 -11.13
N SER A 456 -5.51 -6.72 -10.47
CA SER A 456 -6.88 -6.62 -9.99
C SER A 456 -7.62 -5.65 -10.89
N SER A 457 -8.87 -5.93 -11.24
CA SER A 457 -9.73 -4.97 -11.93
C SER A 457 -11.05 -4.92 -11.19
N GLN A 458 -11.35 -3.77 -10.63
CA GLN A 458 -12.53 -3.57 -9.80
C GLN A 458 -13.15 -2.20 -10.13
N GLU A 459 -14.46 -2.12 -10.06
CA GLU A 459 -15.15 -0.83 -10.01
C GLU A 459 -15.00 -0.32 -8.58
N ILE A 460 -14.24 0.76 -8.41
CA ILE A 460 -14.02 1.38 -7.11
C ILE A 460 -14.57 2.80 -7.19
N THR A 461 -15.40 3.16 -6.23
CA THR A 461 -15.87 4.54 -6.08
C THR A 461 -14.80 5.33 -5.36
N TYR A 462 -14.19 6.29 -6.05
CA TYR A 462 -13.21 7.19 -5.46
C TYR A 462 -13.80 8.57 -5.18
N LYS A 463 -13.14 9.29 -4.27
CA LYS A 463 -13.45 10.69 -3.95
C LYS A 463 -13.01 11.58 -5.12
N GLY A 464 -13.96 12.03 -5.94
CA GLY A 464 -13.76 13.06 -6.95
C GLY A 464 -13.72 14.45 -6.31
N LEU A 465 -12.65 15.20 -6.56
CA LEU A 465 -12.40 16.52 -5.99
C LEU A 465 -12.96 17.65 -6.87
N PHE A 466 -12.70 17.60 -8.18
CA PHE A 466 -13.17 18.58 -9.15
C PHE A 466 -12.98 18.10 -10.59
N ASP A 467 -13.72 18.74 -11.51
CA ASP A 467 -13.51 18.66 -12.95
C ASP A 467 -12.59 19.81 -13.38
N LEU A 468 -11.46 19.50 -14.04
CA LEU A 468 -10.46 20.48 -14.42
C LEU A 468 -11.01 21.52 -15.40
N GLN A 469 -11.88 21.13 -16.33
CA GLN A 469 -12.44 22.06 -17.30
C GLN A 469 -13.27 23.14 -16.59
N ASN A 470 -14.07 22.75 -15.59
CA ASN A 470 -14.84 23.71 -14.79
C ASN A 470 -13.96 24.65 -13.96
N VAL A 471 -12.76 24.21 -13.55
CA VAL A 471 -11.80 25.06 -12.84
C VAL A 471 -11.21 26.11 -13.77
N ILE A 472 -10.95 25.75 -15.03
CA ILE A 472 -10.29 26.60 -16.02
C ILE A 472 -11.28 27.52 -16.77
N SER A 473 -12.49 27.06 -17.08
CA SER A 473 -13.43 27.74 -18.01
C SER A 473 -14.36 28.79 -17.36
N GLY A 474 -13.89 29.54 -16.36
CA GLY A 474 -14.51 30.81 -15.94
C GLY A 474 -15.54 30.78 -14.79
N GLN A 475 -16.18 29.65 -14.44
CA GLN A 475 -17.16 29.67 -13.32
C GLN A 475 -16.52 29.87 -11.94
N ILE A 476 -15.27 29.46 -11.74
CA ILE A 476 -14.57 29.58 -10.45
C ILE A 476 -13.76 30.88 -10.37
N LEU A 477 -13.06 31.26 -11.44
CA LEU A 477 -12.24 32.49 -11.51
C LEU A 477 -13.06 33.76 -11.21
N GLU A 478 -14.32 33.79 -11.63
CA GLU A 478 -15.21 34.96 -11.46
C GLU A 478 -16.04 34.93 -10.18
N GLN A 479 -16.46 33.74 -9.70
CA GLN A 479 -17.39 33.62 -8.55
C GLN A 479 -16.71 33.26 -7.23
N ASN A 480 -15.60 32.53 -7.27
CA ASN A 480 -14.89 32.05 -6.10
C ASN A 480 -13.47 32.61 -6.13
N LYS A 481 -13.21 33.63 -5.32
CA LYS A 481 -11.83 34.07 -5.07
C LYS A 481 -11.02 32.84 -4.69
N TRP A 482 -9.93 32.58 -5.41
CA TRP A 482 -8.98 31.52 -5.10
C TRP A 482 -8.77 31.42 -3.59
N PRO A 483 -8.68 30.21 -3.01
CA PRO A 483 -8.55 30.06 -1.56
C PRO A 483 -7.47 31.02 -1.05
N ASN A 484 -7.81 31.86 -0.07
CA ASN A 484 -6.79 32.69 0.57
C ASN A 484 -5.84 31.75 1.29
N PHE A 485 -4.67 31.46 0.70
CA PHE A 485 -3.61 30.60 1.26
C PHE A 485 -2.92 31.22 2.49
N ILE A 486 -3.60 32.11 3.23
CA ILE A 486 -3.05 32.96 4.27
C ILE A 486 -3.23 32.29 5.64
N ASN A 487 -2.11 31.88 6.25
CA ASN A 487 -2.09 31.32 7.60
C ASN A 487 -2.38 32.33 8.73
N ASN A 488 -2.42 33.65 8.47
CA ASN A 488 -2.36 34.69 9.53
C ASN A 488 -3.19 35.98 9.35
N LYS A 489 -4.20 36.06 8.46
CA LYS A 489 -5.16 37.19 8.47
C LYS A 489 -6.59 36.69 8.73
N PRO A 490 -7.36 37.34 9.62
CA PRO A 490 -8.81 37.18 9.61
C PRO A 490 -9.34 37.87 8.34
N ALA A 491 -9.44 37.13 7.24
CA ALA A 491 -10.03 37.63 6.00
C ALA A 491 -11.57 37.43 6.02
N PRO A 492 -12.34 38.21 5.23
CA PRO A 492 -13.80 38.31 5.32
C PRO A 492 -14.58 37.02 4.97
N PHE A 493 -13.88 35.96 4.54
CA PHE A 493 -14.48 34.77 3.92
C PHE A 493 -14.46 33.52 4.80
N GLY A 494 -13.98 33.58 6.04
CA GLY A 494 -14.25 32.56 7.08
C GLY A 494 -13.68 31.15 6.89
N ILE A 495 -13.15 30.77 5.72
CA ILE A 495 -12.58 29.43 5.50
C ILE A 495 -11.13 29.42 6.00
N LYS A 496 -10.92 28.89 7.22
CA LYS A 496 -9.59 28.48 7.70
C LYS A 496 -9.36 27.04 7.25
N LEU A 497 -8.48 26.82 6.28
CA LEU A 497 -8.05 25.46 5.95
C LEU A 497 -7.18 24.91 7.09
N PRO A 498 -7.34 23.65 7.49
CA PRO A 498 -6.56 23.04 8.58
C PRO A 498 -5.13 22.64 8.14
N VAL A 499 -4.55 23.31 7.14
CA VAL A 499 -3.29 22.96 6.48
C VAL A 499 -2.37 24.17 6.36
N LYS A 500 -1.08 23.96 6.64
CA LYS A 500 -0.04 24.97 6.54
C LYS A 500 0.69 24.85 5.21
N PHE A 501 0.68 25.91 4.42
CA PHE A 501 1.53 26.02 3.23
C PHE A 501 2.93 26.56 3.60
N MET A 502 3.99 26.01 2.97
CA MET A 502 5.37 26.45 3.20
C MET A 502 5.64 27.87 2.69
N LYS A 503 5.20 28.21 1.47
CA LYS A 503 5.25 29.58 0.98
C LYS A 503 4.24 30.48 1.68
N ASP A 504 4.73 31.63 2.15
CA ASP A 504 3.87 32.75 2.50
C ASP A 504 3.47 33.50 1.22
N TYR A 505 2.33 33.11 0.64
CA TYR A 505 1.73 33.76 -0.53
C TYR A 505 1.45 35.26 -0.32
N THR A 506 1.62 35.82 0.89
CA THR A 506 1.40 37.24 1.15
C THR A 506 2.59 38.16 0.84
N ARG A 507 3.84 37.66 0.79
CA ARG A 507 5.01 38.53 0.57
C ARG A 507 5.38 38.75 -0.89
N GLU A 508 5.09 37.78 -1.76
CA GLU A 508 5.35 37.89 -3.22
C GLU A 508 4.07 37.84 -4.06
N ILE A 509 3.04 37.09 -3.65
CA ILE A 509 1.82 36.85 -4.46
C ILE A 509 0.67 37.80 -4.09
N ASN A 510 0.90 38.76 -3.18
CA ASN A 510 -0.10 39.75 -2.80
C ASN A 510 0.42 41.19 -2.84
N GLN A 511 0.75 41.64 -4.04
CA GLN A 511 0.31 42.99 -4.43
C GLN A 511 -0.70 42.99 -5.59
N ASP A 512 -0.87 41.87 -6.33
CA ASP A 512 -1.82 41.86 -7.44
C ASP A 512 -2.53 40.49 -7.67
N PRO A 513 -3.80 40.35 -7.26
CA PRO A 513 -4.68 39.23 -7.63
C PRO A 513 -4.84 39.03 -9.16
N SER A 514 -4.37 39.97 -9.98
CA SER A 514 -4.35 39.85 -11.44
C SER A 514 -3.48 38.69 -11.91
N VAL A 515 -2.35 38.39 -11.25
CA VAL A 515 -1.35 37.42 -11.75
C VAL A 515 -1.88 35.98 -11.68
N ALA A 516 -2.61 35.64 -10.63
CA ALA A 516 -3.25 34.32 -10.49
C ALA A 516 -4.39 34.13 -11.52
N THR A 517 -5.14 35.21 -11.76
CA THR A 517 -6.19 35.24 -12.79
C THR A 517 -5.58 35.15 -14.19
N GLU A 518 -4.48 35.85 -14.44
CA GLU A 518 -3.73 35.85 -15.70
C GLU A 518 -3.14 34.46 -15.99
N ALA A 519 -2.50 33.82 -15.02
CA ALA A 519 -1.98 32.46 -15.19
C ALA A 519 -3.09 31.44 -15.50
N ALA A 520 -4.27 31.59 -14.89
CA ALA A 520 -5.41 30.73 -15.17
C ALA A 520 -6.02 31.01 -16.56
N GLU A 521 -6.11 32.27 -16.97
CA GLU A 521 -6.52 32.65 -18.33
C GLU A 521 -5.52 32.16 -19.38
N ASN A 522 -4.22 32.23 -19.12
CA ASN A 522 -3.20 31.68 -20.00
C ASN A 522 -3.38 30.16 -20.17
N VAL A 523 -3.60 29.42 -19.08
CA VAL A 523 -3.91 27.98 -19.17
C VAL A 523 -5.19 27.72 -19.95
N ARG A 524 -6.24 28.55 -19.78
CA ARG A 524 -7.48 28.43 -20.55
C ARG A 524 -7.21 28.64 -22.04
N LEU A 525 -6.52 29.71 -22.40
CA LEU A 525 -6.19 30.05 -23.78
C LEU A 525 -5.30 29.00 -24.44
N ASP A 526 -4.35 28.43 -23.70
CA ASP A 526 -3.39 27.47 -24.24
C ASP A 526 -3.98 26.07 -24.39
N TYR A 527 -4.74 25.59 -23.40
CA TYR A 527 -5.17 24.18 -23.32
C TYR A 527 -6.67 23.96 -23.57
N TYR A 528 -7.51 24.98 -23.38
CA TYR A 528 -8.94 24.92 -23.66
C TYR A 528 -9.40 26.11 -24.53
N PRO A 529 -8.84 26.29 -25.74
CA PRO A 529 -9.20 27.42 -26.59
C PRO A 529 -10.65 27.27 -27.07
N GLU A 530 -11.37 28.39 -27.18
CA GLU A 530 -12.78 28.38 -27.67
C GLU A 530 -12.87 28.01 -29.16
N ASP A 531 -11.85 28.36 -29.96
CA ASP A 531 -11.90 28.28 -31.41
C ASP A 531 -11.23 27.04 -32.01
N VAL A 532 -10.24 26.43 -31.33
CA VAL A 532 -9.43 25.32 -31.87
C VAL A 532 -9.08 24.31 -30.77
N PRO A 533 -9.14 22.99 -30.99
CA PRO A 533 -8.78 22.00 -30.00
C PRO A 533 -7.27 21.98 -29.80
N ASN A 534 -6.79 22.05 -28.55
CA ASN A 534 -5.38 21.90 -28.26
C ASN A 534 -4.88 20.49 -28.62
N GLU A 535 -3.71 20.39 -29.27
CA GLU A 535 -3.14 19.12 -29.74
C GLU A 535 -2.90 18.12 -28.60
N LEU A 536 -2.35 18.60 -27.48
CA LEU A 536 -2.06 17.78 -26.30
C LEU A 536 -3.36 17.28 -25.64
N MET A 537 -4.35 18.16 -25.45
CA MET A 537 -5.62 17.79 -24.83
C MET A 537 -6.42 16.84 -25.72
N SER A 538 -6.43 17.07 -27.03
CA SER A 538 -7.06 16.18 -28.01
C SER A 538 -6.41 14.79 -28.03
N ALA A 539 -5.09 14.74 -27.83
CA ALA A 539 -4.31 13.51 -27.73
C ALA A 539 -4.69 12.63 -26.52
N TYR A 540 -5.23 13.22 -25.44
CA TYR A 540 -5.70 12.45 -24.29
C TYR A 540 -7.14 11.93 -24.45
N LYS A 541 -7.92 12.48 -25.38
CA LYS A 541 -9.29 12.03 -25.66
C LYS A 541 -9.24 10.68 -26.37
N ARG A 542 -9.75 9.64 -25.72
CA ARG A 542 -9.95 8.33 -26.37
C ARG A 542 -11.13 8.40 -27.35
N THR A 543 -11.05 7.67 -28.45
CA THR A 543 -12.22 7.43 -29.30
C THR A 543 -13.23 6.54 -28.58
N LEU A 544 -14.49 6.57 -28.99
CA LEU A 544 -15.54 5.71 -28.45
C LEU A 544 -15.19 4.22 -28.64
N GLU A 545 -14.50 3.87 -29.72
CA GLU A 545 -13.94 2.52 -29.92
C GLU A 545 -12.97 2.14 -28.79
N GLN A 546 -12.03 3.02 -28.46
CA GLN A 546 -11.07 2.79 -27.40
C GLN A 546 -11.73 2.69 -26.02
N VAL A 547 -12.78 3.51 -25.78
CA VAL A 547 -13.62 3.43 -24.57
C VAL A 547 -14.30 2.06 -24.50
N PHE A 548 -14.96 1.61 -25.56
CA PHE A 548 -15.64 0.31 -25.59
C PHE A 548 -14.66 -0.86 -25.51
N LEU A 549 -13.44 -0.71 -26.01
CA LEU A 549 -12.36 -1.69 -25.84
C LEU A 549 -11.75 -1.70 -24.44
N ASN A 550 -12.23 -0.83 -23.54
CA ASN A 550 -11.73 -0.65 -22.19
C ASN A 550 -10.22 -0.32 -22.16
N GLN A 551 -9.75 0.49 -23.11
CA GLN A 551 -8.37 0.99 -23.11
C GLN A 551 -8.20 1.96 -21.94
N THR A 552 -7.07 1.88 -21.24
CA THR A 552 -6.81 2.74 -20.08
C THR A 552 -6.58 4.18 -20.53
N CYS A 553 -7.17 5.13 -19.82
CA CYS A 553 -6.92 6.54 -20.02
C CYS A 553 -5.58 6.98 -19.43
N HIS A 554 -5.13 8.16 -19.86
CA HIS A 554 -3.95 8.81 -19.32
C HIS A 554 -4.24 9.37 -17.92
N SER A 555 -3.25 9.32 -17.03
CA SER A 555 -3.36 9.89 -15.69
C SER A 555 -2.05 10.52 -15.24
N GLU A 556 -2.14 11.64 -14.52
CA GLU A 556 -0.99 12.34 -13.97
C GLU A 556 -1.18 12.62 -12.49
N THR A 557 -0.14 12.38 -11.69
CA THR A 557 -0.18 12.68 -10.26
C THR A 557 -0.02 14.19 -10.03
N LEU A 558 -1.01 14.81 -9.39
CA LEU A 558 -1.03 16.23 -9.03
C LEU A 558 -0.37 16.48 -7.67
N LEU A 559 -0.68 15.64 -6.68
CA LEU A 559 -0.16 15.67 -5.31
C LEU A 559 -0.05 14.25 -4.74
N TYR A 560 0.99 13.99 -3.97
CA TYR A 560 1.00 12.89 -3.01
C TYR A 560 0.34 13.33 -1.71
N ILE A 561 -0.36 12.42 -1.07
CA ILE A 561 -0.93 12.58 0.27
C ILE A 561 -0.29 11.50 1.16
N VAL A 562 0.25 11.90 2.30
CA VAL A 562 0.76 10.98 3.31
C VAL A 562 -0.03 11.21 4.59
N GLU A 563 -0.88 10.26 4.96
CA GLU A 563 -1.63 10.29 6.21
C GLU A 563 -0.88 9.53 7.29
N LYS A 564 -0.64 10.19 8.41
CA LYS A 564 0.08 9.65 9.55
C LYS A 564 -0.89 9.30 10.66
N TYR A 565 -0.91 8.02 10.99
CA TYR A 565 -1.72 7.46 12.07
C TYR A 565 -0.82 7.11 13.26
N ARG A 566 -1.28 7.45 14.46
CA ARG A 566 -0.73 6.87 15.69
C ARG A 566 -1.34 5.48 15.83
N VAL A 567 -0.50 4.45 15.87
CA VAL A 567 -0.94 3.06 15.99
C VAL A 567 -0.48 2.44 17.31
N PRO A 568 -1.27 1.55 17.92
CA PRO A 568 -0.83 0.83 19.11
C PRO A 568 0.23 -0.21 18.76
N LYS A 569 1.19 -0.45 19.66
CA LYS A 569 2.21 -1.50 19.49
C LYS A 569 1.63 -2.91 19.33
N SER A 570 0.38 -3.13 19.77
CA SER A 570 -0.34 -4.39 19.54
C SER A 570 -0.60 -4.72 18.08
N PHE A 571 -0.62 -3.72 17.22
CA PHE A 571 -0.80 -3.92 15.80
C PHE A 571 0.42 -4.59 15.13
N LEU A 572 1.64 -4.37 15.65
CA LEU A 572 2.89 -5.03 15.22
C LEU A 572 2.99 -6.51 15.69
N GLY A 573 1.87 -7.17 15.96
CA GLY A 573 1.83 -8.55 16.49
C GLY A 573 2.33 -8.68 17.93
N MET A 574 2.35 -7.59 18.70
CA MET A 574 2.94 -7.55 20.04
C MET A 574 1.88 -7.26 21.10
N SER A 575 1.36 -8.26 21.81
CA SER A 575 0.34 -8.01 22.85
C SER A 575 0.87 -7.16 24.02
N ILE A 576 0.82 -5.84 23.87
CA ILE A 576 1.02 -4.82 24.91
C ILE A 576 -0.19 -3.90 24.89
N ALA A 577 -1.39 -4.47 25.07
CA ALA A 577 -2.55 -3.66 25.38
C ALA A 577 -2.38 -3.11 26.81
N PRO A 578 -2.63 -1.81 27.05
CA PRO A 578 -2.75 -1.31 28.41
C PRO A 578 -3.86 -2.10 29.13
N VAL A 579 -3.53 -2.75 30.24
CA VAL A 579 -4.52 -3.47 31.05
C VAL A 579 -5.53 -2.45 31.59
N GLY A 580 -6.74 -2.41 31.00
CA GLY A 580 -7.88 -1.65 31.52
C GLY A 580 -8.31 -0.39 30.75
N GLY A 581 -7.75 -0.10 29.56
CA GLY A 581 -8.22 0.98 28.69
C GLY A 581 -9.15 0.50 27.56
N PRO A 582 -9.98 1.38 26.94
CA PRO A 582 -10.62 1.06 25.67
C PRO A 582 -9.55 0.69 24.64
N ALA A 583 -9.86 -0.26 23.74
CA ALA A 583 -8.95 -0.67 22.68
C ALA A 583 -8.45 0.58 21.92
N PRO A 584 -7.15 0.85 21.88
CA PRO A 584 -6.63 2.03 21.20
C PRO A 584 -6.96 1.91 19.70
N GLN A 585 -7.70 2.89 19.19
CA GLN A 585 -8.03 3.01 17.78
C GLN A 585 -6.94 3.82 17.08
N ASP A 586 -6.72 3.54 15.80
CA ASP A 586 -5.83 4.34 14.95
C ASP A 586 -6.31 5.80 14.96
N GLU A 587 -5.46 6.72 15.41
CA GLU A 587 -5.76 8.15 15.46
C GLU A 587 -5.05 8.84 14.29
N LEU A 588 -5.80 9.47 13.37
CA LEU A 588 -5.21 10.31 12.32
C LEU A 588 -4.60 11.56 12.96
N VAL A 589 -3.27 11.61 12.99
CA VAL A 589 -2.53 12.69 13.65
C VAL A 589 -2.25 13.84 12.70
N GLN A 590 -1.82 13.55 11.47
CA GLN A 590 -1.40 14.56 10.49
C GLN A 590 -1.60 14.08 9.06
N THR A 591 -1.81 15.03 8.16
CA THR A 591 -1.82 14.81 6.70
C THR A 591 -0.76 15.70 6.06
N PHE A 592 0.09 15.10 5.23
CA PHE A 592 1.11 15.82 4.47
C PHE A 592 0.78 15.78 2.98
N PHE A 593 0.91 16.92 2.29
CA PHE A 593 0.71 17.04 0.85
C PHE A 593 2.02 17.42 0.18
N PHE A 594 2.43 16.66 -0.84
CA PHE A 594 3.67 16.90 -1.56
C PHE A 594 3.44 16.96 -3.07
N SER A 595 3.87 18.03 -3.71
CA SER A 595 3.92 18.09 -5.17
C SER A 595 4.91 17.06 -5.73
N PRO A 596 4.60 16.36 -6.84
CA PRO A 596 5.57 15.48 -7.49
C PRO A 596 6.75 16.27 -8.04
N SER A 597 7.95 15.74 -7.83
CA SER A 597 9.20 16.41 -8.20
C SER A 597 9.67 16.04 -9.60
N SER A 598 10.56 16.88 -10.16
CA SER A 598 11.34 16.56 -11.36
C SER A 598 12.72 15.98 -11.06
N PHE A 599 13.13 15.96 -9.78
CA PHE A 599 14.32 15.24 -9.31
C PHE A 599 13.93 13.79 -8.94
N ALA A 600 14.91 12.96 -8.56
CA ALA A 600 14.65 11.55 -8.27
C ALA A 600 13.69 11.42 -7.07
N ASP A 601 14.16 11.53 -5.83
CA ASP A 601 13.32 11.26 -4.67
C ASP A 601 13.01 12.53 -3.87
N LEU A 602 11.77 12.64 -3.39
CA LEU A 602 11.36 13.63 -2.39
C LEU A 602 11.77 13.10 -1.01
N ASN A 603 12.49 13.92 -0.23
CA ASN A 603 12.93 13.57 1.12
C ASN A 603 12.30 14.52 2.13
N PHE A 604 11.34 14.02 2.91
CA PHE A 604 10.72 14.74 4.01
C PHE A 604 11.18 14.16 5.34
N TYR A 605 11.59 15.02 6.28
CA TYR A 605 12.01 14.61 7.61
C TYR A 605 10.88 14.92 8.60
N ASP A 606 10.11 13.90 8.95
CA ASP A 606 9.05 14.01 9.94
C ASP A 606 9.66 14.01 11.34
N THR A 607 9.87 15.21 11.88
CA THR A 607 10.34 15.42 13.25
C THR A 607 9.19 15.48 14.25
N GLN A 608 7.93 15.44 13.82
CA GLN A 608 6.76 15.60 14.68
C GLN A 608 6.34 14.24 15.25
N ILE A 609 7.28 13.48 15.80
CA ILE A 609 7.07 12.13 16.30
C ILE A 609 7.44 12.04 17.78
N LYS A 610 6.89 11.06 18.48
CA LYS A 610 7.27 10.71 19.86
C LYS A 610 8.20 9.51 19.86
N TYR A 611 9.15 9.50 20.79
CA TYR A 611 10.03 8.34 21.02
C TYR A 611 9.21 7.10 21.39
N ASP A 612 9.61 5.93 20.89
CA ASP A 612 8.96 4.64 21.13
C ASP A 612 7.44 4.61 20.88
N GLN A 613 6.96 5.50 20.00
CA GLN A 613 5.60 5.52 19.47
C GLN A 613 5.58 4.97 18.04
N ALA A 614 4.75 3.96 17.80
CA ALA A 614 4.54 3.42 16.47
C ALA A 614 3.64 4.34 15.64
N TYR A 615 4.04 4.62 14.41
CA TYR A 615 3.27 5.38 13.44
C TYR A 615 3.09 4.56 12.16
N ARG A 616 1.90 4.66 11.56
CA ARG A 616 1.60 4.12 10.24
C ARG A 616 1.38 5.26 9.26
N TYR A 617 2.06 5.20 8.12
CA TYR A 617 1.99 6.19 7.07
C TYR A 617 1.30 5.60 5.85
N GLU A 618 0.11 6.08 5.54
CA GLU A 618 -0.66 5.66 4.38
C GLU A 618 -0.42 6.62 3.23
N PHE A 619 0.05 6.09 2.09
CA PHE A 619 0.31 6.87 0.90
C PHE A 619 -0.91 6.83 -0.02
N LYS A 620 -1.36 8.01 -0.41
CA LYS A 620 -2.40 8.24 -1.42
C LYS A 620 -1.87 9.26 -2.43
N LYS A 621 -2.60 9.44 -3.52
CA LYS A 621 -2.33 10.48 -4.50
C LYS A 621 -3.60 11.14 -4.97
N ILE A 622 -3.51 12.43 -5.28
CA ILE A 622 -4.49 13.13 -6.09
C ILE A 622 -4.00 13.00 -7.52
N ALA A 623 -4.75 12.29 -8.37
CA ALA A 623 -4.42 12.14 -9.79
C ALA A 623 -5.44 12.90 -10.65
N LEU A 624 -4.96 13.53 -11.72
CA LEU A 624 -5.78 13.97 -12.84
C LEU A 624 -5.97 12.79 -13.78
N VAL A 625 -7.20 12.35 -13.97
CA VAL A 625 -7.56 11.23 -14.84
C VAL A 625 -8.24 11.80 -16.08
N PHE A 626 -7.60 11.64 -17.25
CA PHE A 626 -8.03 12.20 -18.53
C PHE A 626 -8.97 11.24 -19.25
N GLY A 627 -10.20 11.13 -18.75
CA GLY A 627 -11.24 10.25 -19.29
C GLY A 627 -12.11 10.91 -20.36
N ASN A 628 -13.28 10.34 -20.55
CA ASN A 628 -14.25 10.72 -21.56
C ASN A 628 -15.61 10.98 -20.93
N LYS A 629 -16.30 12.00 -21.44
CA LYS A 629 -17.72 12.22 -21.23
C LYS A 629 -18.40 12.12 -22.59
N TYR A 630 -19.32 11.17 -22.75
CA TYR A 630 -20.01 10.97 -24.01
C TYR A 630 -21.51 10.80 -23.82
N LYS A 631 -22.27 11.05 -24.88
CA LYS A 631 -23.74 10.96 -24.89
C LYS A 631 -24.21 10.59 -26.31
N TYR A 632 -25.24 9.77 -26.39
CA TYR A 632 -25.96 9.48 -27.63
C TYR A 632 -27.04 10.54 -27.86
N GLU A 633 -27.17 11.04 -29.08
CA GLU A 633 -28.10 12.13 -29.42
C GLU A 633 -29.30 11.62 -30.22
N THR A 634 -29.02 11.05 -31.39
CA THR A 634 -30.03 10.57 -32.34
C THR A 634 -29.73 9.15 -32.78
N VAL A 635 -30.78 8.44 -33.15
CA VAL A 635 -30.69 7.09 -33.70
C VAL A 635 -31.57 7.07 -34.95
N ASP A 636 -30.99 6.86 -36.11
CA ASP A 636 -31.73 6.78 -37.38
C ASP A 636 -31.56 5.41 -38.01
N GLU A 637 -32.66 4.84 -38.53
CA GLU A 637 -32.64 3.55 -39.19
C GLU A 637 -32.45 3.72 -40.69
N GLU A 638 -31.53 2.95 -41.27
CA GLU A 638 -31.36 2.87 -42.70
C GLU A 638 -31.52 1.42 -43.19
N THR A 639 -32.31 1.26 -44.25
CA THR A 639 -32.39 0.00 -44.99
C THR A 639 -31.50 0.09 -46.23
N PHE A 640 -30.56 -0.84 -46.37
CA PHE A 640 -29.66 -0.88 -47.53
C PHE A 640 -29.64 -2.25 -48.20
N PHE A 641 -29.39 -2.25 -49.50
CA PHE A 641 -29.28 -3.46 -50.30
C PHE A 641 -27.82 -3.92 -50.36
N SER A 642 -27.54 -5.11 -49.84
CA SER A 642 -26.23 -5.75 -49.96
C SER A 642 -26.24 -6.68 -51.18
N PRO A 643 -25.52 -6.34 -52.28
CA PRO A 643 -25.46 -7.18 -53.45
C PRO A 643 -24.67 -8.46 -53.15
N GLY A 644 -25.26 -9.62 -53.43
CA GLY A 644 -24.57 -10.91 -53.36
C GLY A 644 -23.51 -11.07 -54.47
N PRO A 645 -22.69 -12.14 -54.42
CA PRO A 645 -21.69 -12.43 -55.45
C PRO A 645 -22.31 -12.40 -56.85
N ALA A 646 -21.66 -11.69 -57.78
CA ALA A 646 -22.21 -11.47 -59.11
C ALA A 646 -22.52 -12.79 -59.84
N GLY A 647 -23.77 -12.95 -60.29
CA GLY A 647 -24.23 -14.11 -61.06
C GLY A 647 -25.10 -15.11 -60.31
N ILE A 648 -25.24 -14.99 -58.98
CA ILE A 648 -26.16 -15.78 -58.17
C ILE A 648 -27.18 -14.80 -57.58
N GLY A 649 -28.33 -14.64 -58.24
CA GLY A 649 -29.39 -13.73 -57.80
C GLY A 649 -29.75 -13.97 -56.33
N GLY A 650 -29.30 -13.08 -55.45
CA GLY A 650 -29.39 -13.27 -54.01
C GLY A 650 -28.90 -12.06 -53.22
N GLY A 651 -29.10 -10.84 -53.74
CA GLY A 651 -28.88 -9.64 -52.93
C GLY A 651 -29.88 -9.58 -51.78
N GLN A 652 -29.43 -9.14 -50.60
CA GLN A 652 -30.22 -9.14 -49.38
C GLN A 652 -30.40 -7.72 -48.84
N PHE A 653 -31.61 -7.40 -48.39
CA PHE A 653 -31.89 -6.16 -47.66
C PHE A 653 -31.42 -6.30 -46.22
N SER A 654 -30.53 -5.43 -45.77
CA SER A 654 -30.03 -5.34 -44.39
C SER A 654 -30.49 -4.05 -43.75
N LYS A 655 -30.69 -4.09 -42.43
CA LYS A 655 -30.92 -2.91 -41.61
C LYS A 655 -29.64 -2.55 -40.87
N ARG A 656 -29.32 -1.26 -40.86
CA ARG A 656 -28.33 -0.64 -39.98
C ARG A 656 -28.98 0.53 -39.27
N ALA A 657 -28.42 0.93 -38.15
CA ALA A 657 -28.79 2.19 -37.52
C ALA A 657 -27.56 3.07 -37.40
N THR A 658 -27.71 4.32 -37.74
CA THR A 658 -26.77 5.38 -37.41
C THR A 658 -27.11 5.90 -36.02
N VAL A 659 -26.14 5.90 -35.12
CA VAL A 659 -26.29 6.51 -33.80
C VAL A 659 -25.33 7.67 -33.73
N ASP A 660 -25.88 8.87 -33.60
CA ASP A 660 -25.05 10.07 -33.44
C ASP A 660 -24.70 10.22 -31.97
N TYR A 661 -23.46 10.62 -31.72
CA TYR A 661 -22.92 10.79 -30.39
C TYR A 661 -21.95 11.95 -30.31
N VAL A 662 -21.90 12.53 -29.12
CA VAL A 662 -20.90 13.51 -28.71
C VAL A 662 -19.92 12.83 -27.78
N ASN A 663 -18.62 13.06 -27.98
CA ASN A 663 -17.55 12.53 -27.15
C ASN A 663 -16.54 13.64 -26.83
N ASP A 664 -16.52 14.02 -25.56
CA ASP A 664 -15.69 15.07 -25.00
C ASP A 664 -14.64 14.52 -24.04
N LEU A 665 -13.51 15.21 -23.93
CA LEU A 665 -12.53 14.95 -22.88
C LEU A 665 -13.14 15.35 -21.52
N SER A 666 -13.04 14.48 -20.52
CA SER A 666 -13.39 14.79 -19.14
C SER A 666 -12.19 14.54 -18.24
N VAL A 667 -11.74 15.57 -17.53
CA VAL A 667 -10.54 15.47 -16.68
C VAL A 667 -10.96 15.62 -15.22
N GLN A 668 -10.93 14.52 -14.47
CA GLN A 668 -11.36 14.49 -13.07
C GLN A 668 -10.15 14.37 -12.15
N ALA A 669 -10.10 15.21 -11.11
CA ALA A 669 -9.15 15.07 -10.02
C ALA A 669 -9.70 14.10 -8.97
N VAL A 670 -8.97 13.02 -8.67
CA VAL A 670 -9.45 11.92 -7.83
C VAL A 670 -8.42 11.53 -6.78
N VAL A 671 -8.90 11.17 -5.58
CA VAL A 671 -8.04 10.61 -4.53
C VAL A 671 -7.95 9.10 -4.70
N LEU A 672 -6.73 8.61 -4.94
CA LEU A 672 -6.43 7.20 -5.16
C LEU A 672 -5.47 6.69 -4.08
N PRO A 673 -5.62 5.43 -3.64
CA PRO A 673 -4.59 4.77 -2.85
C PRO A 673 -3.29 4.66 -3.65
N TYR A 674 -2.16 4.77 -2.96
CA TYR A 674 -0.83 4.50 -3.52
C TYR A 674 -0.12 3.36 -2.78
N THR A 675 -0.58 3.01 -1.57
CA THR A 675 -0.20 1.80 -0.82
C THR A 675 -1.43 1.05 -0.33
N TYR A 676 -1.34 -0.28 -0.22
CA TYR A 676 -2.23 -1.05 0.63
C TYR A 676 -1.72 -0.97 2.08
N GLY A 677 -2.56 -0.85 3.10
CA GLY A 677 -2.20 -1.03 4.53
C GLY A 677 -1.14 -0.11 5.17
N GLY A 678 -0.49 0.81 4.45
CA GLY A 678 0.47 1.79 5.00
C GLY A 678 1.83 1.21 5.39
N ILE A 679 2.85 2.07 5.51
CA ILE A 679 4.20 1.69 5.99
C ILE A 679 4.33 2.09 7.45
N GLU A 680 4.73 1.15 8.30
CA GLU A 680 4.87 1.37 9.74
C GLU A 680 6.32 1.67 10.12
N ALA A 681 6.51 2.62 11.03
CA ALA A 681 7.81 2.96 11.58
C ALA A 681 7.70 3.27 13.07
N ILE A 682 8.75 2.89 13.80
CA ILE A 682 8.94 3.23 15.20
C ILE A 682 10.38 3.69 15.36
N VAL A 683 10.57 4.82 16.03
CA VAL A 683 11.92 5.27 16.37
C VAL A 683 12.29 4.74 17.74
N ARG A 684 13.40 4.01 17.78
CA ARG A 684 14.10 3.56 18.98
C ARG A 684 15.59 3.84 18.80
N ASP A 685 16.25 4.12 19.90
CA ASP A 685 17.69 4.10 20.01
C ASP A 685 18.22 2.66 19.92
N LYS A 686 19.54 2.53 19.73
CA LYS A 686 20.17 1.21 19.60
C LYS A 686 20.45 0.67 21.00
N PRO A 687 20.34 -0.65 21.22
CA PRO A 687 20.58 -1.20 22.55
C PRO A 687 22.05 -1.02 22.97
N PRO A 688 22.30 -0.93 24.29
CA PRO A 688 23.64 -0.71 24.79
C PRO A 688 24.53 -1.91 24.50
N VAL A 689 25.84 -1.69 24.50
CA VAL A 689 26.82 -2.78 24.49
C VAL A 689 26.84 -3.52 25.83
N SER A 690 27.30 -4.77 25.83
CA SER A 690 27.44 -5.56 27.06
C SER A 690 28.43 -4.93 28.05
N PRO A 691 28.20 -5.03 29.37
CA PRO A 691 29.11 -4.49 30.37
C PRO A 691 30.44 -5.26 30.39
N ASP A 692 31.49 -4.61 30.87
CA ASP A 692 32.69 -5.34 31.28
C ASP A 692 32.52 -5.82 32.72
N ILE A 693 32.75 -7.11 32.96
CA ILE A 693 32.62 -7.73 34.28
C ILE A 693 33.99 -8.15 34.81
N SER A 694 34.34 -7.63 35.98
CA SER A 694 35.56 -7.97 36.70
C SER A 694 35.22 -8.65 38.02
N ILE A 695 35.77 -9.86 38.25
CA ILE A 695 35.48 -10.68 39.42
C ILE A 695 36.73 -10.82 40.30
N TYR A 696 36.60 -10.51 41.60
CA TYR A 696 37.69 -10.52 42.57
C TYR A 696 37.32 -11.32 43.82
N PRO A 697 38.21 -12.19 44.34
CA PRO A 697 38.00 -12.84 45.63
C PRO A 697 38.22 -11.84 46.78
N LEU A 698 37.43 -11.93 47.85
CA LEU A 698 37.67 -11.12 49.04
C LEU A 698 38.84 -11.70 49.85
N LYS A 699 39.84 -10.87 50.17
CA LYS A 699 41.06 -11.31 50.86
C LYS A 699 40.72 -12.00 52.20
N GLY A 700 41.17 -13.25 52.35
CA GLY A 700 41.00 -14.04 53.57
C GLY A 700 39.60 -14.62 53.78
N ASN A 701 38.73 -14.56 52.77
CA ASN A 701 37.39 -15.13 52.81
C ASN A 701 37.23 -16.17 51.68
N ASP A 702 36.81 -17.39 52.03
CA ASP A 702 36.66 -18.53 51.12
C ASP A 702 35.24 -18.70 50.57
N ASN A 703 34.32 -17.79 50.87
CA ASN A 703 32.93 -17.83 50.45
C ASN A 703 32.41 -16.53 49.82
N GLN A 704 33.28 -15.56 49.51
CA GLN A 704 32.87 -14.25 48.97
C GLN A 704 33.66 -13.82 47.75
N VAL A 705 32.92 -13.33 46.76
CA VAL A 705 33.45 -12.68 45.55
C VAL A 705 32.80 -11.30 45.36
N ILE A 706 33.58 -10.38 44.82
CA ILE A 706 33.16 -9.04 44.42
C ILE A 706 33.12 -8.99 42.90
N MET A 707 32.05 -8.44 42.36
CA MET A 707 31.86 -8.21 40.94
C MET A 707 31.71 -6.71 40.69
N LEU A 708 32.49 -6.20 39.75
CA LEU A 708 32.38 -4.84 39.23
C LEU A 708 31.85 -4.93 37.80
N LEU A 709 30.79 -4.18 37.50
CA LEU A 709 30.18 -4.11 36.18
C LEU A 709 30.37 -2.68 35.65
N SER A 710 31.22 -2.53 34.64
CA SER A 710 31.55 -1.22 34.07
C SER A 710 30.89 -1.04 32.70
N PRO A 711 30.49 0.19 32.35
CA PRO A 711 29.93 0.45 31.02
C PRO A 711 31.03 0.29 29.97
N SER A 712 30.73 -0.41 28.90
CA SER A 712 31.65 -0.56 27.76
C SER A 712 31.35 0.49 26.69
N THR A 713 32.34 0.81 25.86
CA THR A 713 32.18 1.68 24.70
C THR A 713 32.35 0.88 23.41
N GLY A 714 31.47 1.07 22.43
CA GLY A 714 31.60 0.44 21.13
C GLY A 714 30.39 0.58 20.23
N ASN A 715 30.54 0.09 19.00
CA ASN A 715 29.46 -0.20 18.06
C ASN A 715 29.78 -1.54 17.38
N TYR A 716 28.88 -2.52 17.48
CA TYR A 716 29.03 -3.81 16.80
C TYR A 716 27.69 -4.43 16.42
N LYS A 717 27.72 -5.32 15.43
CA LYS A 717 26.57 -6.17 15.06
C LYS A 717 26.75 -7.59 15.57
N ASP A 718 25.84 -8.05 16.42
CA ASP A 718 25.87 -9.38 16.99
C ASP A 718 24.48 -10.05 17.01
N ARG A 719 24.45 -11.36 17.22
CA ARG A 719 23.21 -12.13 17.33
C ARG A 719 22.60 -11.90 18.72
N PRO A 720 21.33 -11.49 18.79
CA PRO A 720 20.69 -11.30 20.08
C PRO A 720 20.47 -12.63 20.80
N ALA A 721 20.74 -12.65 22.10
CA ALA A 721 20.48 -13.79 22.99
C ALA A 721 19.48 -13.39 24.07
N ALA A 722 18.27 -13.95 24.00
CA ALA A 722 17.28 -13.83 25.06
C ALA A 722 17.67 -14.68 26.28
N ILE A 723 17.50 -14.14 27.48
CA ILE A 723 17.55 -14.89 28.73
C ILE A 723 16.11 -15.09 29.24
N LEU A 724 15.33 -14.01 29.33
CA LEU A 724 13.95 -14.01 29.81
C LEU A 724 12.95 -14.11 28.64
N GLU A 725 11.72 -14.55 28.92
CA GLU A 725 10.67 -14.62 27.90
C GLU A 725 10.27 -13.25 27.36
N GLU A 726 10.32 -12.21 28.18
CA GLU A 726 10.03 -10.83 27.79
C GLU A 726 11.07 -10.26 26.80
N ASP A 727 12.33 -10.69 26.90
CA ASP A 727 13.41 -10.29 25.98
C ASP A 727 13.06 -10.63 24.53
N LYS A 728 12.35 -11.73 24.28
CA LYS A 728 12.00 -12.17 22.92
C LYS A 728 11.12 -11.15 22.21
N SER A 729 10.21 -10.51 22.94
CA SER A 729 9.35 -9.47 22.38
C SER A 729 10.11 -8.17 22.17
N TYR A 730 11.00 -7.82 23.10
CA TYR A 730 11.91 -6.68 22.96
C TYR A 730 12.82 -6.82 21.73
N ILE A 731 13.52 -7.96 21.60
CA ILE A 731 14.44 -8.27 20.49
C ILE A 731 13.71 -8.20 19.15
N ARG A 732 12.47 -8.70 19.07
CA ARG A 732 11.65 -8.61 17.86
C ARG A 732 11.37 -7.16 17.48
N LEU A 733 11.00 -6.32 18.46
CA LEU A 733 10.73 -4.91 18.22
C LEU A 733 11.99 -4.17 17.77
N GLU A 734 13.12 -4.48 18.40
CA GLU A 734 14.40 -3.87 18.07
C GLU A 734 14.92 -4.31 16.69
N TYR A 735 14.66 -5.57 16.32
CA TYR A 735 14.93 -6.02 14.95
C TYR A 735 14.07 -5.26 13.94
N TYR A 736 12.78 -5.08 14.24
CA TYR A 736 11.88 -4.31 13.40
C TYR A 736 12.30 -2.84 13.26
N SER A 737 12.66 -2.15 14.36
CA SER A 737 13.09 -0.75 14.32
C SER A 737 14.34 -0.54 13.47
N GLN A 738 15.29 -1.49 13.51
CA GLN A 738 16.55 -1.40 12.77
C GLN A 738 16.46 -1.84 11.30
N THR A 739 15.54 -2.75 10.96
CA THR A 739 15.49 -3.38 9.62
C THR A 739 14.24 -3.05 8.81
N GLY A 740 13.11 -2.83 9.49
CA GLY A 740 11.77 -2.75 8.92
C GLY A 740 11.10 -4.11 8.69
N GLU A 741 11.73 -5.22 9.13
CA GLU A 741 11.22 -6.58 8.95
C GLU A 741 10.62 -7.13 10.24
N LEU A 742 9.37 -7.62 10.17
CA LEU A 742 8.69 -8.22 11.30
C LEU A 742 8.77 -9.75 11.25
N ILE A 743 9.76 -10.32 11.94
CA ILE A 743 9.99 -11.77 12.01
C ILE A 743 9.95 -12.27 13.46
N SER A 744 9.75 -13.58 13.67
CA SER A 744 9.73 -14.14 15.03
C SER A 744 11.14 -14.21 15.62
N TYR A 745 11.27 -14.24 16.95
CA TYR A 745 12.56 -14.45 17.60
C TYR A 745 13.22 -15.78 17.17
N ASN A 746 12.42 -16.81 16.91
CA ASN A 746 12.94 -18.09 16.44
C ASN A 746 13.56 -17.97 15.05
N ASP A 747 12.97 -17.15 14.17
CA ASP A 747 13.49 -16.89 12.83
C ASP A 747 14.77 -16.03 12.90
N ILE A 748 14.80 -14.99 13.75
CA ILE A 748 16.02 -14.21 14.05
C ILE A 748 17.16 -15.14 14.47
N ARG A 749 16.86 -16.10 15.37
CA ARG A 749 17.82 -17.08 15.88
C ARG A 749 18.26 -18.09 14.80
N SER A 750 17.33 -18.59 13.97
CA SER A 750 17.64 -19.59 12.93
C SER A 750 18.40 -19.02 11.75
N ASP A 751 18.07 -17.79 11.36
CA ASP A 751 18.64 -17.12 10.19
C ASP A 751 19.95 -16.42 10.53
N PHE A 752 20.33 -16.48 11.81
CA PHE A 752 21.53 -15.85 12.34
C PHE A 752 21.56 -14.34 12.11
N ALA A 753 20.39 -13.72 12.11
CA ALA A 753 20.19 -12.30 11.96
C ALA A 753 20.86 -11.55 13.14
N LYS A 754 21.30 -10.32 12.87
CA LYS A 754 22.10 -9.54 13.81
C LYS A 754 21.45 -8.19 14.10
N LEU A 755 21.54 -7.77 15.36
CA LEU A 755 21.23 -6.40 15.78
C LEU A 755 22.51 -5.59 15.91
N GLU A 756 22.41 -4.30 15.65
CA GLU A 756 23.44 -3.32 15.98
C GLU A 756 23.28 -2.88 17.43
N TYR A 757 24.37 -2.94 18.19
CA TYR A 757 24.50 -2.47 19.57
C TYR A 757 25.45 -1.29 19.60
N ARG A 758 25.15 -0.26 20.39
CA ARG A 758 25.94 0.98 20.43
C ARG A 758 25.94 1.60 21.83
N SER A 759 27.06 2.24 22.19
CA SER A 759 27.21 3.01 23.44
C SER A 759 26.99 4.50 23.20
N ASP A 760 25.86 4.89 22.63
CA ASP A 760 25.47 6.29 22.45
C ASP A 760 24.76 6.88 23.68
N ASP A 761 24.01 6.04 24.40
CA ASP A 761 23.25 6.46 25.58
C ASP A 761 23.86 5.93 26.89
N PRO A 762 23.70 6.64 28.02
CA PRO A 762 24.27 6.24 29.29
C PRO A 762 23.59 4.99 29.86
N VAL A 763 24.39 4.12 30.50
CA VAL A 763 23.88 2.93 31.20
C VAL A 763 23.21 3.35 32.50
N ASP A 764 21.94 2.99 32.67
CA ASP A 764 21.14 3.22 33.88
C ASP A 764 21.49 2.18 34.95
N ARG A 765 21.41 0.89 34.60
CA ARG A 765 21.63 -0.21 35.56
C ARG A 765 22.18 -1.46 34.89
N TYR A 766 22.53 -2.45 35.72
CA TYR A 766 23.00 -3.76 35.26
C TYR A 766 22.17 -4.89 35.84
N GLU A 767 22.02 -5.96 35.06
CA GLU A 767 21.44 -7.21 35.51
C GLU A 767 22.50 -8.31 35.51
N LEU A 768 22.70 -8.93 36.66
CA LEU A 768 23.62 -10.04 36.86
C LEU A 768 22.83 -11.33 37.09
N PHE A 769 23.08 -12.33 36.26
CA PHE A 769 22.46 -13.64 36.32
C PHE A 769 23.43 -14.68 36.87
N LYS A 770 22.93 -15.58 37.73
CA LYS A 770 23.71 -16.63 38.39
C LYS A 770 22.99 -17.97 38.37
N ILE A 771 23.70 -19.02 37.98
CA ILE A 771 23.27 -20.42 38.12
C ILE A 771 24.38 -21.29 38.73
N ASP A 772 24.00 -22.44 39.28
CA ASP A 772 24.90 -23.39 39.95
C ASP A 772 25.02 -24.74 39.22
N PHE A 773 24.56 -24.79 37.96
CA PHE A 773 24.65 -25.92 37.04
C PHE A 773 25.20 -25.45 35.68
N GLU A 774 25.82 -26.36 34.92
CA GLU A 774 26.39 -26.06 33.60
C GLU A 774 25.28 -25.67 32.60
N PRO A 775 25.30 -24.47 31.98
CA PRO A 775 24.26 -24.04 31.04
C PRO A 775 24.42 -24.69 29.66
N GLU A 776 23.31 -25.00 29.02
CA GLU A 776 23.24 -25.41 27.60
C GLU A 776 22.90 -24.22 26.69
N SER A 777 22.29 -23.17 27.26
CA SER A 777 21.94 -21.92 26.58
C SER A 777 21.93 -20.72 27.54
N TYR A 778 21.81 -19.51 26.99
CA TYR A 778 21.55 -18.31 27.81
C TYR A 778 20.17 -18.36 28.50
N GLU A 779 19.20 -19.07 27.93
CA GLU A 779 17.83 -19.22 28.45
C GLU A 779 17.82 -19.99 29.79
N ASP A 780 18.84 -20.82 30.08
CA ASP A 780 18.97 -21.51 31.36
C ASP A 780 19.15 -20.57 32.55
N PHE A 781 19.67 -19.35 32.32
CA PHE A 781 19.86 -18.35 33.36
C PHE A 781 18.54 -17.81 33.92
N ALA A 782 17.42 -17.95 33.20
CA ALA A 782 16.08 -17.63 33.71
C ALA A 782 15.65 -18.51 34.89
N ARG A 783 16.27 -19.69 35.06
CA ARG A 783 16.04 -20.59 36.19
C ARG A 783 16.90 -20.26 37.41
N GLY A 784 17.82 -19.30 37.25
CA GLY A 784 18.81 -18.89 38.23
C GLY A 784 18.36 -17.74 39.13
N THR A 785 19.34 -17.07 39.70
CA THR A 785 19.16 -15.82 40.46
C THR A 785 19.43 -14.63 39.53
N LEU A 786 18.51 -13.66 39.51
CA LEU A 786 18.69 -12.35 38.89
C LEU A 786 18.95 -11.31 39.98
N VAL A 787 19.99 -10.51 39.80
CA VAL A 787 20.35 -9.39 40.67
C VAL A 787 20.37 -8.11 39.85
N SER A 788 19.54 -7.13 40.24
CA SER A 788 19.58 -5.78 39.68
C SER A 788 20.59 -4.92 40.46
N ILE A 789 21.48 -4.23 39.75
CA ILE A 789 22.53 -3.37 40.30
C ILE A 789 22.33 -1.97 39.70
N ASP A 790 22.02 -1.02 40.57
CA ASP A 790 21.56 0.33 40.22
C ASP A 790 22.56 1.38 40.75
N PRO A 791 23.63 1.69 39.98
CA PRO A 791 24.56 2.77 40.29
C PRO A 791 24.02 4.12 39.80
N ASP A 792 24.69 5.22 40.16
CA ASP A 792 24.39 6.51 39.50
C ASP A 792 24.61 6.39 37.98
N LEU A 793 23.82 7.13 37.21
CA LEU A 793 23.75 7.06 35.76
C LEU A 793 25.14 7.08 35.09
N GLY A 794 25.42 6.06 34.29
CA GLY A 794 26.67 5.90 33.54
C GLY A 794 27.87 5.45 34.36
N LEU A 795 27.71 5.07 35.64
CA LEU A 795 28.80 4.61 36.51
C LEU A 795 28.92 3.08 36.60
N THR A 796 30.03 2.64 37.19
CA THR A 796 30.31 1.22 37.47
C THR A 796 29.44 0.71 38.63
N GLY A 797 28.73 -0.39 38.39
CA GLY A 797 27.99 -1.13 39.42
C GLY A 797 28.89 -2.04 40.27
N TYR A 798 28.49 -2.27 41.52
CA TYR A 798 29.18 -3.15 42.47
C TYR A 798 28.22 -4.18 43.06
N TYR A 799 28.61 -5.46 43.08
CA TYR A 799 27.88 -6.50 43.78
C TYR A 799 28.80 -7.46 44.52
N LYS A 800 28.37 -7.87 45.71
CA LYS A 800 29.08 -8.83 46.57
C LYS A 800 28.24 -10.08 46.72
N ASP A 801 28.74 -11.19 46.21
CA ASP A 801 28.05 -12.48 46.24
C ASP A 801 28.65 -13.42 47.28
N SER A 802 27.80 -14.29 47.83
CA SER A 802 28.21 -15.39 48.71
C SER A 802 28.10 -16.72 47.97
N ILE A 803 29.22 -17.42 47.82
CA ILE A 803 29.35 -18.69 47.11
C ILE A 803 29.98 -19.75 47.99
N LEU A 804 29.67 -21.03 47.73
CA LEU A 804 30.33 -22.12 48.44
C LEU A 804 31.73 -22.39 47.87
N PRO A 805 32.75 -22.64 48.72
CA PRO A 805 34.07 -23.03 48.26
C PRO A 805 34.02 -24.37 47.52
N ASN A 806 34.91 -24.54 46.54
CA ASN A 806 35.04 -25.75 45.71
C ASN A 806 33.73 -26.13 44.98
N ARG A 807 32.90 -25.13 44.66
CA ARG A 807 31.71 -25.27 43.83
C ARG A 807 31.77 -24.28 42.67
N LYS A 808 31.44 -24.77 41.48
CA LYS A 808 31.33 -23.94 40.29
C LYS A 808 29.99 -23.21 40.27
N TYR A 809 30.06 -21.94 39.90
CA TYR A 809 28.93 -21.09 39.57
C TYR A 809 29.16 -20.47 38.20
N TYR A 810 28.09 -20.17 37.48
CA TYR A 810 28.14 -19.55 36.17
C TYR A 810 27.44 -18.20 36.24
N TYR A 811 28.12 -17.17 35.73
CA TYR A 811 27.63 -15.80 35.73
C TYR A 811 27.60 -15.24 34.32
N CYS A 812 26.58 -14.45 34.00
CA CYS A 812 26.60 -13.52 32.88
C CYS A 812 25.87 -12.25 33.31
N ALA A 813 26.13 -11.15 32.62
CA ALA A 813 25.50 -9.86 32.92
C ALA A 813 25.07 -9.15 31.65
N ARG A 814 24.13 -8.22 31.78
CA ARG A 814 23.76 -7.30 30.71
C ARG A 814 23.59 -5.88 31.26
N SER A 815 23.76 -4.90 30.39
CA SER A 815 23.53 -3.49 30.68
C SER A 815 22.12 -3.11 30.27
N ILE A 816 21.56 -2.14 31.00
CA ILE A 816 20.29 -1.51 30.70
C ILE A 816 20.54 -0.01 30.61
N ASP A 817 20.17 0.62 29.50
CA ASP A 817 20.30 2.08 29.32
C ASP A 817 19.10 2.86 29.89
N VAL A 818 19.12 4.18 29.73
CA VAL A 818 18.06 5.09 30.18
C VAL A 818 16.69 4.81 29.56
N HIS A 819 16.63 4.22 28.37
CA HIS A 819 15.38 3.86 27.69
C HIS A 819 14.95 2.41 27.98
N ALA A 820 15.58 1.77 28.97
CA ALA A 820 15.38 0.38 29.35
C ALA A 820 15.70 -0.64 28.24
N ASN A 821 16.53 -0.28 27.27
CA ASN A 821 17.06 -1.23 26.30
C ASN A 821 18.07 -2.16 26.95
N ILE A 822 18.05 -3.42 26.54
CA ILE A 822 18.92 -4.45 27.09
C ILE A 822 20.06 -4.76 26.12
N SER A 823 21.28 -4.81 26.65
CA SER A 823 22.42 -5.30 25.88
C SER A 823 22.30 -6.80 25.61
N ASN A 824 23.09 -7.30 24.65
CA ASN A 824 23.40 -8.73 24.63
C ASN A 824 24.08 -9.10 25.97
N PRO A 825 23.84 -10.30 26.53
CA PRO A 825 24.57 -10.73 27.72
C PRO A 825 26.05 -10.89 27.41
N THR A 826 26.88 -10.72 28.43
CA THR A 826 28.32 -10.98 28.37
C THR A 826 28.61 -12.46 28.09
N TYR A 827 29.89 -12.78 27.85
CA TYR A 827 30.36 -14.15 27.95
C TYR A 827 29.94 -14.78 29.29
N ILE A 828 29.75 -16.09 29.31
CA ILE A 828 29.47 -16.80 30.55
C ILE A 828 30.80 -17.01 31.29
N PHE A 829 30.87 -16.60 32.55
CA PHE A 829 32.03 -16.79 33.42
C PHE A 829 31.78 -17.99 34.33
N GLU A 830 32.57 -19.06 34.16
CA GLU A 830 32.68 -20.15 35.13
C GLU A 830 33.58 -19.67 36.28
N VAL A 831 33.02 -19.59 37.48
CA VAL A 831 33.70 -19.10 38.68
C VAL A 831 33.70 -20.18 39.74
N GLU A 832 34.88 -20.46 40.29
CA GLU A 832 35.06 -21.33 41.45
C GLU A 832 36.06 -20.70 42.41
N LEU A 833 35.68 -20.59 43.68
CA LEU A 833 36.59 -20.20 44.75
C LEU A 833 37.17 -21.47 45.37
N VAL A 834 38.43 -21.76 45.06
CA VAL A 834 39.11 -22.98 45.52
C VAL A 834 39.67 -22.73 46.91
N ASN A 835 39.34 -23.60 47.87
CA ASN A 835 39.94 -23.64 49.19
C ASN A 835 40.63 -24.99 49.39
N ASN A 836 41.96 -24.96 49.42
CA ASN A 836 42.81 -26.14 49.65
C ASN A 836 43.68 -25.90 50.89
N ASP A 837 43.28 -26.46 52.04
CA ASP A 837 43.98 -26.34 53.33
C ASP A 837 44.38 -24.89 53.70
N GLY A 838 43.48 -23.94 53.46
CA GLY A 838 43.69 -22.51 53.79
C GLY A 838 44.33 -21.68 52.69
N GLN A 839 44.74 -22.28 51.57
CA GLN A 839 45.10 -21.55 50.36
C GLN A 839 43.84 -21.26 49.53
N ILE A 840 43.40 -19.99 49.54
CA ILE A 840 42.20 -19.52 48.84
C ILE A 840 42.61 -18.79 47.56
N PHE A 841 42.10 -19.23 46.41
CA PHE A 841 42.29 -18.54 45.14
C PHE A 841 41.07 -18.67 44.22
N LEU A 842 40.85 -17.66 43.39
CA LEU A 842 39.76 -17.62 42.41
C LEU A 842 40.19 -18.33 41.13
N ARG A 843 39.42 -19.31 40.68
CA ARG A 843 39.51 -19.85 39.32
C ARG A 843 38.35 -19.28 38.50
N GLN A 844 38.68 -18.57 37.43
CA GLN A 844 37.72 -18.03 36.48
C GLN A 844 38.07 -18.47 35.06
N ASN A 845 37.06 -18.87 34.28
CA ASN A 845 37.20 -19.20 32.86
C ASN A 845 35.99 -18.69 32.07
N ILE A 846 36.18 -18.35 30.80
CA ILE A 846 35.05 -18.13 29.89
C ILE A 846 34.49 -19.50 29.48
N PHE A 847 33.25 -19.75 29.87
CA PHE A 847 32.50 -20.92 29.47
C PHE A 847 32.01 -20.77 28.03
N ASN A 848 32.28 -21.78 27.22
CA ASN A 848 31.75 -21.89 25.87
C ASN A 848 30.81 -23.09 25.83
N PHE A 849 29.63 -22.92 25.25
CA PHE A 849 28.71 -24.03 25.02
C PHE A 849 29.46 -25.17 24.31
N LYS A 850 29.15 -26.41 24.70
CA LYS A 850 29.67 -27.60 24.02
C LYS A 850 29.21 -27.50 22.56
N GLN A 851 30.11 -27.12 21.66
CA GLN A 851 29.83 -27.23 20.23
C GLN A 851 29.49 -28.70 19.99
N GLU A 852 28.29 -28.98 19.47
CA GLU A 852 28.04 -30.28 18.86
C GLU A 852 29.18 -30.50 17.88
N LYS A 853 30.09 -31.42 18.21
CA LYS A 853 31.14 -31.82 17.28
C LYS A 853 30.40 -32.24 16.04
N LYS A 854 30.48 -31.44 14.96
CA LYS A 854 29.90 -31.81 13.66
C LYS A 854 30.29 -33.26 13.45
N PRO A 855 29.34 -34.21 13.45
CA PRO A 855 29.68 -35.61 13.37
C PRO A 855 30.56 -35.77 12.14
N THR A 856 31.81 -36.15 12.37
CA THR A 856 32.75 -36.34 11.28
C THR A 856 32.39 -37.69 10.68
N TYR A 857 31.46 -37.69 9.72
CA TYR A 857 30.96 -38.88 9.04
C TYR A 857 32.06 -39.48 8.14
N THR A 858 33.13 -40.00 8.76
CA THR A 858 34.24 -40.65 8.07
C THR A 858 34.09 -42.16 8.20
N LYS A 859 33.79 -42.81 7.08
CA LYS A 859 33.71 -44.27 6.99
C LYS A 859 34.90 -44.79 6.20
N SER A 860 35.67 -45.72 6.78
CA SER A 860 36.79 -46.34 6.08
C SER A 860 36.27 -47.48 5.19
N GLY A 861 36.54 -47.40 3.89
CA GLY A 861 36.23 -48.45 2.91
C GLY A 861 37.48 -48.94 2.17
N ARG A 862 37.38 -50.05 1.42
CA ARG A 862 38.48 -50.59 0.62
C ARG A 862 38.20 -50.54 -0.89
N ARG A 863 37.16 -51.25 -1.34
CA ARG A 863 36.93 -51.50 -2.79
C ARG A 863 35.61 -50.95 -3.33
N PHE A 864 34.53 -51.00 -2.55
CA PHE A 864 33.20 -50.57 -2.98
C PHE A 864 32.64 -49.51 -2.01
N ILE A 865 31.86 -48.59 -2.56
CA ILE A 865 31.13 -47.55 -1.83
C ILE A 865 29.67 -47.71 -2.22
N TYR A 866 28.81 -47.98 -1.23
CA TYR A 866 27.36 -48.04 -1.38
C TYR A 866 26.78 -46.89 -0.56
N VAL A 867 25.96 -46.05 -1.20
CA VAL A 867 25.32 -44.89 -0.58
C VAL A 867 23.83 -45.03 -0.81
N ASP A 868 23.06 -45.02 0.27
CA ASP A 868 21.62 -45.23 0.26
C ASP A 868 20.99 -44.37 1.37
N PRO A 869 19.79 -43.80 1.18
CA PRO A 869 19.07 -43.14 2.26
C PRO A 869 18.79 -44.14 3.40
N THR A 870 18.67 -43.63 4.63
CA THR A 870 18.27 -44.47 5.77
C THR A 870 16.80 -44.88 5.63
N PHE A 871 16.38 -45.93 6.33
CA PHE A 871 14.98 -46.39 6.31
C PHE A 871 14.00 -45.26 6.64
N GLU A 872 14.32 -44.40 7.61
CA GLU A 872 13.51 -43.22 7.98
C GLU A 872 13.32 -42.23 6.84
N GLN A 873 14.28 -42.12 5.92
CA GLN A 873 14.19 -41.25 4.74
C GLN A 873 13.30 -41.87 3.65
N THR A 874 13.19 -43.20 3.62
CA THR A 874 12.35 -43.96 2.68
C THR A 874 10.99 -44.35 3.25
N ALA A 875 10.77 -44.20 4.57
CA ALA A 875 9.53 -44.58 5.23
C ALA A 875 8.39 -43.59 4.92
N LEU A 876 7.18 -44.10 4.82
CA LEU A 876 5.97 -43.31 4.57
C LEU A 876 5.36 -42.84 5.91
N PRO A 877 5.09 -41.54 6.10
CA PRO A 877 4.41 -41.03 7.30
C PRO A 877 2.98 -41.55 7.39
N GLN A 878 2.59 -42.13 8.53
CA GLN A 878 1.26 -42.70 8.74
C GLN A 878 0.13 -41.65 8.73
N ALA A 879 0.46 -40.37 8.94
CA ALA A 879 -0.48 -39.23 8.85
C ALA A 879 -0.93 -38.90 7.41
N ASN A 880 -0.30 -39.49 6.39
CA ASN A 880 -0.66 -39.27 4.98
C ASN A 880 -1.66 -40.30 4.43
N PHE A 881 -2.23 -41.16 5.26
CA PHE A 881 -3.40 -41.96 4.88
C PHE A 881 -4.66 -41.14 5.17
N PRO A 882 -5.37 -40.58 4.18
CA PRO A 882 -6.75 -40.19 4.39
C PRO A 882 -7.53 -41.43 4.82
N GLU A 883 -8.46 -41.31 5.78
CA GLU A 883 -9.27 -42.41 6.31
C GLU A 883 -10.14 -43.13 5.24
N ASP A 884 -10.07 -42.72 3.96
CA ASP A 884 -10.66 -43.45 2.85
C ASP A 884 -9.94 -43.09 1.52
N PRO A 885 -9.35 -44.05 0.76
CA PRO A 885 -8.70 -43.74 -0.52
C PRO A 885 -9.77 -43.51 -1.61
N GLN A 886 -10.17 -42.26 -1.79
CA GLN A 886 -11.00 -41.84 -2.92
C GLN A 886 -10.12 -41.66 -4.18
N SER A 887 -10.06 -42.72 -4.99
CA SER A 887 -9.54 -42.82 -6.37
C SER A 887 -8.03 -43.00 -6.59
N ILE A 888 -7.72 -43.78 -7.64
CA ILE A 888 -6.41 -44.35 -8.01
C ILE A 888 -5.63 -43.43 -8.99
N ASP A 889 -6.17 -42.27 -9.36
CA ASP A 889 -5.73 -41.52 -10.55
C ASP A 889 -4.77 -40.34 -10.28
N PHE A 890 -4.31 -40.14 -9.04
CA PHE A 890 -3.30 -39.11 -8.74
C PHE A 890 -2.00 -39.75 -8.22
N PRO A 891 -0.87 -39.63 -8.94
CA PRO A 891 0.41 -40.02 -8.39
C PRO A 891 0.70 -39.15 -7.16
N PRO A 892 1.16 -39.74 -6.04
CA PRO A 892 1.51 -38.97 -4.87
C PRO A 892 2.61 -37.94 -5.20
N PRO A 893 2.66 -36.80 -4.49
CA PRO A 893 3.71 -35.80 -4.68
C PRO A 893 5.14 -36.38 -4.58
N ASP A 894 6.08 -35.86 -5.35
CA ASP A 894 7.49 -36.34 -5.42
C ASP A 894 8.29 -36.24 -4.10
N ASN A 895 7.66 -35.88 -2.97
CA ASN A 895 8.32 -35.68 -1.68
C ASN A 895 7.58 -36.34 -0.48
N ILE A 896 6.71 -37.33 -0.73
CA ILE A 896 5.97 -38.00 0.37
C ILE A 896 6.84 -38.91 1.25
N LEU A 897 7.99 -39.37 0.73
CA LEU A 897 8.88 -40.29 1.47
C LEU A 897 9.72 -39.52 2.50
N GLY A 898 9.87 -40.12 3.68
CA GLY A 898 10.69 -39.60 4.76
C GLY A 898 9.87 -39.18 5.97
N ILE A 899 10.04 -39.89 7.08
CA ILE A 899 9.55 -39.51 8.42
C ILE A 899 10.60 -38.73 9.22
N ALA A 900 11.82 -38.59 8.69
CA ALA A 900 12.87 -37.82 9.32
C ALA A 900 12.66 -36.31 9.18
N ASP A 901 12.93 -35.55 10.25
CA ASP A 901 12.80 -34.08 10.31
C ASP A 901 13.53 -33.36 9.15
N LYS A 902 14.66 -33.92 8.73
CA LYS A 902 15.47 -33.41 7.61
C LYS A 902 15.45 -34.41 6.45
N LYS A 903 14.59 -34.19 5.47
CA LYS A 903 14.51 -35.00 4.24
C LYS A 903 15.75 -34.85 3.35
N VAL A 904 16.17 -35.94 2.69
CA VAL A 904 17.33 -35.98 1.78
C VAL A 904 16.99 -35.75 0.30
N TRP A 905 15.71 -35.81 -0.07
CA TRP A 905 15.26 -35.73 -1.46
C TRP A 905 15.51 -34.34 -2.08
N ALA A 906 15.88 -34.31 -3.37
CA ALA A 906 16.24 -33.13 -4.15
C ALA A 906 17.43 -32.30 -3.61
N LYS A 907 18.10 -32.75 -2.55
CA LYS A 907 19.30 -32.10 -2.00
C LYS A 907 20.57 -32.66 -2.62
N ASN A 908 21.57 -31.79 -2.75
CA ASN A 908 22.89 -32.13 -3.25
C ASN A 908 23.84 -32.45 -2.08
N PHE A 909 24.42 -33.64 -2.10
CA PHE A 909 25.40 -34.13 -1.14
C PHE A 909 26.77 -34.21 -1.80
N LYS A 910 27.83 -33.96 -1.03
CA LYS A 910 29.20 -34.10 -1.50
C LYS A 910 29.96 -35.11 -0.65
N LEU A 911 30.31 -36.24 -1.25
CA LEU A 911 31.13 -37.27 -0.62
C LEU A 911 32.58 -37.14 -1.08
N ARG A 912 33.48 -36.78 -0.16
CA ARG A 912 34.92 -36.70 -0.43
C ARG A 912 35.61 -38.01 -0.06
N ILE A 913 36.14 -38.70 -1.06
CA ILE A 913 36.92 -39.92 -0.91
C ILE A 913 38.39 -39.54 -0.89
N THR A 914 39.11 -39.94 0.16
CA THR A 914 40.56 -39.71 0.27
C THR A 914 41.30 -41.04 0.27
N SER A 915 42.25 -41.22 -0.65
CA SER A 915 43.14 -42.38 -0.66
C SER A 915 44.07 -42.32 0.55
N LYS A 916 43.96 -43.29 1.46
CA LYS A 916 44.87 -43.37 2.62
C LYS A 916 46.34 -43.61 2.23
N LYS A 917 46.59 -44.23 1.07
CA LYS A 917 47.95 -44.54 0.59
C LYS A 917 48.61 -43.37 -0.15
N THR A 918 47.84 -42.58 -0.89
CA THR A 918 48.39 -41.53 -1.77
C THR A 918 47.98 -40.11 -1.39
N GLY A 919 47.07 -39.93 -0.44
CA GLY A 919 46.52 -38.63 -0.05
C GLY A 919 45.60 -37.97 -1.09
N LYS A 920 45.51 -38.53 -2.30
CA LYS A 920 44.66 -38.01 -3.39
C LYS A 920 43.19 -38.05 -3.00
N LYS A 921 42.46 -37.01 -3.38
CA LYS A 921 41.05 -36.79 -3.04
C LYS A 921 40.19 -36.80 -4.31
N ILE A 922 39.03 -37.43 -4.23
CA ILE A 922 37.99 -37.42 -5.27
C ILE A 922 36.70 -36.98 -4.59
N ASP A 923 35.99 -36.03 -5.21
CA ASP A 923 34.71 -35.54 -4.71
C ASP A 923 33.58 -36.10 -5.59
N LEU A 924 32.60 -36.76 -4.98
CA LEU A 924 31.38 -37.22 -5.63
C LEU A 924 30.21 -36.33 -5.21
N ASN A 925 29.58 -35.66 -6.17
CA ASN A 925 28.32 -34.93 -5.94
C ASN A 925 27.16 -35.89 -6.20
N LEU A 926 26.28 -36.06 -5.23
CA LEU A 926 25.17 -37.00 -5.24
C LEU A 926 23.88 -36.24 -5.00
N THR A 927 22.84 -36.52 -5.79
CA THR A 927 21.51 -35.96 -5.61
C THR A 927 20.54 -37.12 -5.48
N PHE A 928 19.82 -37.22 -4.37
CA PHE A 928 18.78 -38.24 -4.21
C PHE A 928 17.49 -37.74 -4.86
N LYS A 929 17.01 -38.47 -5.86
CA LYS A 929 15.71 -38.22 -6.50
C LYS A 929 14.72 -39.27 -6.01
N ASN A 930 13.57 -38.82 -5.56
CA ASN A 930 12.43 -39.69 -5.27
C ASN A 930 11.65 -39.84 -6.58
N SER A 931 11.76 -40.98 -7.27
CA SER A 931 11.13 -41.18 -8.58
C SER A 931 9.64 -41.56 -8.51
N GLY A 932 8.98 -41.36 -7.37
CA GLY A 932 7.65 -41.89 -7.12
C GLY A 932 7.67 -43.42 -7.01
N VAL A 933 6.65 -43.99 -6.37
CA VAL A 933 6.53 -45.45 -6.20
C VAL A 933 6.29 -46.09 -7.57
N THR A 934 7.35 -46.62 -8.20
CA THR A 934 7.23 -47.48 -9.39
C THR A 934 7.33 -48.94 -8.99
N ASN A 935 6.32 -49.46 -8.28
CA ASN A 935 5.84 -50.83 -8.45
C ASN A 935 4.59 -51.06 -7.59
N PRO A 936 3.46 -51.49 -8.19
CA PRO A 936 2.36 -52.08 -7.45
C PRO A 936 2.72 -53.54 -7.15
N SER A 937 2.78 -53.88 -5.87
CA SER A 937 2.58 -55.26 -5.42
C SER A 937 1.67 -55.22 -4.20
#